data_AF-A0A3B6HQZ4-F1
#
_entry.id   AF-A0A3B6HQZ4-F1
#
_cell.length_a   1.000
_cell.length_b   1.000
_cell.length_c   1.000
_cell.angle_alpha   90.00
_cell.angle_beta   90.00
_cell.angle_gamma   90.00
#
_symmetry.space_group_name_H-M   'P 1'
#
loop_
_entity.id
_entity.type
_entity.pdbx_description
1 polymer ?
#
loop_
_entity_poly.entity_id
_entity_poly.type
_entity_poly.pdbx_seq_one_letter_code
_entity_poly.pdbx_strand_id
1 'polypeptide(L)'
;MGEGVKALLAKPIKLADQVAKQSGSGQCLRPECKELRARAEKLAEVLRQAARADLYERPAERIVAGTLQALAKAGGMSARCFESHSRLRRFLTFNPVSGFPRTLALLDTAVEDVAWLIRISSPRADADANGNGAHDDDDDLRGLPNIAQNEPILFLIWDHIARLHTGSLAVRADSASTLASLARDNPHFSKLIVEEDGIAPLVKLLKEGTDDGQEAAATALGFLGRDEGSVEKLLHAGVCSVYSAALKEPPMRVQAAAAEAIASLAHQSPRCQDLFAQNNAVRHLVGHLAAGTIQEHSRYSVGGSSTRHAAPPPPEHMRSLHSVVLASTPSMLPGISGHSANEPSSSSEGSNGRNNQMHSAAAGRTTTSRVTAPPPSRPQLSSNGSNGRGPRETEDPATKAHMKAMAAKALWKLARGHPGVCKSITESRALLCFARLLEKGDDGAGTHLQYYSAMAIMEITRVAEHKLALRQSAFKPSSPPAKAVAEQLLCIVRRGEYDDPLLLPCITSLGCLSRTFTASETRVIGPLVRLLDDREPPVAKEAIVALTKFACTENHLHVNHCRAIVDEGGARHLVQLVYLGDELQIEALILLCYIALHVPESEEVAQAGVLAVLLWASKQPQLVQDLRVERLLPDAKARLDLFQSRGSII
;
A
#
# COMPACT_ATOMS: atom_id res chain seq x y z
N MET A 1 -22.32 -7.25 19.24
CA MET A 1 -21.54 -8.35 19.84
C MET A 1 -22.28 -9.10 20.96
N GLY A 2 -23.61 -9.00 21.10
CA GLY A 2 -24.27 -9.44 22.36
C GLY A 2 -25.14 -10.71 22.32
N GLU A 3 -25.69 -11.13 21.17
CA GLU A 3 -26.71 -12.20 21.17
C GLU A 3 -26.11 -13.62 21.19
N GLY A 4 -25.02 -13.86 20.46
CA GLY A 4 -24.34 -15.16 20.44
C GLY A 4 -23.78 -15.55 21.81
N VAL A 5 -23.13 -14.61 22.49
CA VAL A 5 -22.48 -14.86 23.80
C VAL A 5 -23.49 -15.16 24.91
N LYS A 6 -24.69 -14.56 24.87
CA LYS A 6 -25.78 -14.87 25.82
C LYS A 6 -26.24 -16.32 25.70
N ALA A 7 -26.29 -16.87 24.49
CA ALA A 7 -26.59 -18.28 24.28
C ALA A 7 -25.43 -19.19 24.76
N LEU A 8 -24.18 -18.78 24.55
CA LEU A 8 -23.00 -19.50 25.02
C LEU A 8 -22.94 -19.64 26.55
N LEU A 9 -23.38 -18.62 27.29
CA LEU A 9 -23.35 -18.60 28.76
C LEU A 9 -24.50 -19.37 29.44
N ALA A 10 -25.58 -19.70 28.72
CA ALA A 10 -26.73 -20.40 29.30
C ALA A 10 -26.39 -21.81 29.82
N LYS A 11 -25.53 -22.54 29.09
CA LYS A 11 -25.09 -23.89 29.45
C LYS A 11 -24.20 -23.93 30.70
N PRO A 12 -23.13 -23.12 30.83
CA PRO A 12 -22.31 -23.11 32.04
C PRO A 12 -23.07 -22.64 33.28
N ILE A 13 -24.01 -21.69 33.17
CA ILE A 13 -24.85 -21.28 34.31
C ILE A 13 -25.66 -22.46 34.85
N LYS A 14 -26.34 -23.22 33.97
CA LYS A 14 -27.13 -24.40 34.36
C LYS A 14 -26.26 -25.48 35.03
N LEU A 15 -25.08 -25.73 34.49
CA LEU A 15 -24.15 -26.72 35.05
C LEU A 15 -23.59 -26.28 36.41
N ALA A 16 -23.26 -24.99 36.59
CA ALA A 16 -22.82 -24.47 37.88
C ALA A 16 -23.89 -24.62 38.96
N ASP A 17 -25.15 -24.31 38.64
CA ASP A 17 -26.29 -24.51 39.55
C ASP A 17 -26.52 -26.01 39.87
N GLN A 18 -26.31 -26.90 38.90
CA GLN A 18 -26.42 -28.34 39.11
C GLN A 18 -25.33 -28.87 40.04
N VAL A 19 -24.07 -28.45 39.83
CA VAL A 19 -22.94 -28.82 40.70
C VAL A 19 -23.14 -28.31 42.12
N ALA A 20 -23.61 -27.06 42.28
CA ALA A 20 -23.92 -26.49 43.59
C ALA A 20 -24.99 -27.29 44.34
N LYS A 21 -26.09 -27.66 43.65
CA LYS A 21 -27.18 -28.48 44.21
C LYS A 21 -26.68 -29.87 44.61
N GLN A 22 -25.96 -30.57 43.72
CA GLN A 22 -25.44 -31.91 43.98
C GLN A 22 -24.46 -31.95 45.16
N SER A 23 -23.61 -30.92 45.28
CA SER A 23 -22.64 -30.81 46.38
C SER A 23 -23.29 -30.49 47.74
N GLY A 24 -24.48 -29.86 47.75
CA GLY A 24 -25.24 -29.58 48.96
C GLY A 24 -25.97 -30.78 49.58
N SER A 25 -26.19 -31.86 48.81
CA SER A 25 -26.91 -33.07 49.25
C SER A 25 -25.99 -34.23 49.66
N GLY A 26 -24.68 -34.07 49.57
CA GLY A 26 -23.70 -35.13 49.84
C GLY A 26 -23.54 -35.46 51.34
N GLN A 27 -23.63 -36.75 51.70
CA GLN A 27 -23.45 -37.23 53.09
C GLN A 27 -21.97 -37.53 53.44
N CYS A 28 -21.08 -37.59 52.43
CA CYS A 28 -19.67 -38.00 52.53
C CYS A 28 -18.73 -36.82 52.22
N LEU A 29 -17.61 -36.64 52.94
CA LEU A 29 -16.62 -35.54 52.72
C LEU A 29 -17.24 -34.13 52.82
N ARG A 30 -17.86 -33.84 53.98
CA ARG A 30 -18.60 -32.58 54.20
C ARG A 30 -17.78 -31.29 53.98
N PRO A 31 -16.51 -31.16 54.44
CA PRO A 31 -15.80 -29.90 54.25
C PRO A 31 -15.46 -29.64 52.78
N GLU A 32 -15.01 -30.66 52.04
CA GLU A 32 -14.65 -30.53 50.62
C GLU A 32 -15.88 -30.31 49.72
N CYS A 33 -17.02 -30.92 50.04
CA CYS A 33 -18.27 -30.70 49.32
C CYS A 33 -18.86 -29.30 49.58
N LYS A 34 -18.72 -28.77 50.81
CA LYS A 34 -19.10 -27.38 51.12
C LYS A 34 -18.28 -26.38 50.32
N GLU A 35 -16.99 -26.64 50.21
CA GLU A 35 -16.06 -25.79 49.48
C GLU A 35 -16.29 -25.84 47.95
N LEU A 36 -16.56 -27.04 47.42
CA LEU A 36 -16.97 -27.23 46.02
C LEU A 36 -18.25 -26.48 45.69
N ARG A 37 -19.24 -26.55 46.61
CA ARG A 37 -20.49 -25.82 46.50
C ARG A 37 -20.28 -24.32 46.47
N ALA A 38 -19.48 -23.78 47.41
CA ALA A 38 -19.22 -22.35 47.49
C ALA A 38 -18.59 -21.79 46.19
N ARG A 39 -17.60 -22.50 45.63
CA ARG A 39 -16.98 -22.13 44.35
C ARG A 39 -17.95 -22.22 43.17
N ALA A 40 -18.80 -23.24 43.14
CA ALA A 40 -19.82 -23.39 42.09
C ALA A 40 -20.91 -22.29 42.17
N GLU A 41 -21.34 -21.90 43.37
CA GLU A 41 -22.30 -20.79 43.58
C GLU A 41 -21.67 -19.44 43.16
N LYS A 42 -20.41 -19.19 43.55
CA LYS A 42 -19.65 -18.00 43.13
C LYS A 42 -19.50 -17.93 41.61
N LEU A 43 -19.14 -19.04 40.96
CA LEU A 43 -19.04 -19.11 39.51
C LEU A 43 -20.38 -18.86 38.82
N ALA A 44 -21.49 -19.41 39.35
CA ALA A 44 -22.83 -19.15 38.81
C ALA A 44 -23.22 -17.67 38.92
N GLU A 45 -22.81 -16.98 39.99
CA GLU A 45 -23.05 -15.53 40.14
C GLU A 45 -22.29 -14.72 39.09
N VAL A 46 -20.98 -14.95 38.96
CA VAL A 46 -20.13 -14.22 37.99
C VAL A 46 -20.59 -14.50 36.55
N LEU A 47 -20.98 -15.74 36.21
CA LEU A 47 -21.53 -16.06 34.89
C LEU A 47 -22.86 -15.33 34.59
N ARG A 48 -23.71 -15.11 35.60
CA ARG A 48 -24.94 -14.32 35.44
C ARG A 48 -24.63 -12.84 35.25
N GLN A 49 -23.60 -12.31 35.92
CA GLN A 49 -23.11 -10.96 35.68
C GLN A 49 -22.60 -10.83 34.24
N ALA A 50 -21.81 -11.81 33.78
CA ALA A 50 -21.32 -11.88 32.41
C ALA A 50 -22.46 -11.89 31.38
N ALA A 51 -23.53 -12.66 31.62
CA ALA A 51 -24.68 -12.75 30.71
C ALA A 51 -25.48 -11.42 30.58
N ARG A 52 -25.29 -10.48 31.50
CA ARG A 52 -25.91 -9.15 31.48
C ARG A 52 -25.04 -8.10 30.77
N ALA A 53 -23.75 -8.37 30.60
CA ALA A 53 -22.80 -7.48 29.94
C ALA A 53 -22.68 -7.80 28.43
N ASP A 54 -22.24 -6.81 27.64
CA ASP A 54 -21.86 -7.02 26.24
C ASP A 54 -20.42 -7.49 26.19
N LEU A 55 -20.23 -8.81 26.13
CA LEU A 55 -18.91 -9.43 26.22
C LEU A 55 -18.20 -9.46 24.87
N TYR A 56 -16.87 -9.41 24.94
CA TYR A 56 -16.02 -9.67 23.79
C TYR A 56 -16.05 -11.17 23.43
N GLU A 57 -16.62 -11.48 22.27
CA GLU A 57 -17.03 -12.83 21.87
C GLU A 57 -15.87 -13.84 21.80
N ARG A 58 -14.70 -13.44 21.31
CA ARG A 58 -13.55 -14.34 21.11
C ARG A 58 -12.94 -14.89 22.40
N PRO A 59 -12.50 -14.06 23.36
CA PRO A 59 -12.11 -14.59 24.66
C PRO A 59 -13.27 -15.25 25.39
N ALA A 60 -14.52 -14.80 25.19
CA ALA A 60 -15.69 -15.44 25.80
C ALA A 60 -15.84 -16.91 25.38
N GLU A 61 -15.68 -17.24 24.09
CA GLU A 61 -15.74 -18.63 23.60
C GLU A 61 -14.72 -19.54 24.31
N ARG A 62 -13.47 -19.08 24.40
CA ARG A 62 -12.39 -19.86 25.04
C ARG A 62 -12.61 -20.02 26.54
N ILE A 63 -13.01 -18.94 27.23
CA ILE A 63 -13.29 -18.95 28.69
C ILE A 63 -14.48 -19.84 28.99
N VAL A 64 -15.55 -19.78 28.18
CA VAL A 64 -16.73 -20.63 28.34
C VAL A 64 -16.37 -22.10 28.15
N ALA A 65 -15.55 -22.45 27.16
CA ALA A 65 -15.09 -23.82 26.96
C ALA A 65 -14.31 -24.37 28.17
N GLY A 66 -13.35 -23.58 28.69
CA GLY A 66 -12.60 -23.92 29.91
C GLY A 66 -13.51 -24.06 31.13
N THR A 67 -14.46 -23.14 31.31
CA THR A 67 -15.45 -23.15 32.39
C THR A 67 -16.34 -24.39 32.33
N LEU A 68 -16.81 -24.77 31.14
CA LEU A 68 -17.59 -25.98 30.93
C LEU A 68 -16.79 -27.24 31.30
N GLN A 69 -15.51 -27.30 30.95
CA GLN A 69 -14.64 -28.42 31.30
C GLN A 69 -14.42 -28.51 32.82
N ALA A 70 -14.20 -27.38 33.49
CA ALA A 70 -14.05 -27.31 34.94
C ALA A 70 -15.34 -27.76 35.66
N LEU A 71 -16.49 -27.27 35.22
CA LEU A 71 -17.81 -27.65 35.74
C LEU A 71 -18.13 -29.14 35.49
N ALA A 72 -17.77 -29.69 34.33
CA ALA A 72 -17.98 -31.11 34.05
C ALA A 72 -17.13 -32.01 34.97
N LYS A 73 -15.88 -31.63 35.25
CA LYS A 73 -15.02 -32.33 36.22
C LYS A 73 -15.58 -32.23 37.64
N ALA A 74 -16.03 -31.04 38.03
CA ALA A 74 -16.68 -30.80 39.33
C ALA A 74 -17.96 -31.64 39.50
N GLY A 75 -18.81 -31.71 38.47
CA GLY A 75 -20.01 -32.55 38.45
C GLY A 75 -19.70 -34.05 38.50
N GLY A 76 -18.66 -34.50 37.79
CA GLY A 76 -18.19 -35.88 37.89
C GLY A 76 -17.68 -36.24 39.29
N MET A 77 -17.08 -35.28 40.00
CA MET A 77 -16.64 -35.46 41.38
C MET A 77 -17.80 -35.46 42.38
N SER A 78 -18.74 -34.53 42.26
CA SER A 78 -19.93 -34.47 43.13
C SER A 78 -20.79 -35.73 43.00
N ALA A 79 -20.97 -36.26 41.78
CA ALA A 79 -21.68 -37.52 41.53
C ALA A 79 -21.01 -38.72 42.21
N ARG A 80 -19.68 -38.84 42.12
CA ARG A 80 -18.92 -39.92 42.78
C ARG A 80 -19.00 -39.85 44.31
N CYS A 81 -19.10 -38.65 44.88
CA CYS A 81 -19.33 -38.46 46.32
C CYS A 81 -20.74 -38.86 46.76
N PHE A 82 -21.71 -38.88 45.84
CA PHE A 82 -23.09 -39.31 46.08
C PHE A 82 -23.26 -40.83 45.96
N GLU A 83 -22.63 -41.47 44.97
CA GLU A 83 -22.70 -42.92 44.72
C GLU A 83 -21.84 -43.76 45.68
N SER A 84 -20.87 -43.13 46.36
CA SER A 84 -20.02 -43.80 47.35
C SER A 84 -20.80 -44.11 48.63
N HIS A 85 -21.52 -45.25 48.67
CA HIS A 85 -22.04 -45.80 49.92
C HIS A 85 -20.89 -46.01 50.93
N SER A 86 -21.14 -45.70 52.22
CA SER A 86 -20.11 -45.71 53.28
C SER A 86 -19.37 -47.04 53.42
N ARG A 87 -19.96 -48.13 52.92
CA ARG A 87 -19.42 -49.50 52.94
C ARG A 87 -18.55 -49.87 51.72
N LEU A 88 -18.65 -49.16 50.59
CA LEU A 88 -17.88 -49.43 49.36
C LEU A 88 -16.55 -48.67 49.28
N ARG A 89 -16.27 -47.77 50.23
CA ARG A 89 -15.00 -47.04 50.36
C ARG A 89 -13.75 -47.94 50.44
N ARG A 90 -13.92 -49.21 50.84
CA ARG A 90 -12.79 -50.16 51.01
C ARG A 90 -12.42 -50.93 49.73
N PHE A 91 -13.29 -50.93 48.72
CA PHE A 91 -13.10 -51.72 47.48
C PHE A 91 -12.78 -50.89 46.25
N LEU A 92 -13.03 -49.58 46.29
CA LEU A 92 -12.58 -48.66 45.24
C LEU A 92 -11.18 -48.15 45.59
N THR A 93 -10.15 -48.70 44.95
CA THR A 93 -8.77 -48.20 44.90
C THR A 93 -8.65 -46.90 44.10
N PHE A 94 -9.57 -45.95 44.33
CA PHE A 94 -9.49 -44.61 43.77
C PHE A 94 -9.77 -43.64 44.91
N ASN A 95 -8.74 -42.91 45.34
CA ASN A 95 -8.84 -41.96 46.43
C ASN A 95 -9.50 -40.67 45.91
N PRO A 96 -10.81 -40.42 46.14
CA PRO A 96 -11.48 -39.23 45.60
C PRO A 96 -10.87 -37.93 46.15
N VAL A 97 -10.16 -37.98 47.28
CA VAL A 97 -9.59 -36.84 47.99
C VAL A 97 -8.42 -36.20 47.23
N SER A 98 -7.65 -36.95 46.43
CA SER A 98 -6.49 -36.38 45.71
C SER A 98 -6.90 -35.46 44.55
N GLY A 99 -8.10 -35.63 43.99
CA GLY A 99 -8.61 -34.83 42.88
C GLY A 99 -9.32 -33.53 43.29
N PHE A 100 -9.71 -33.39 44.56
CA PHE A 100 -10.47 -32.24 45.06
C PHE A 100 -9.67 -30.94 44.95
N PRO A 101 -8.44 -30.85 45.48
CA PRO A 101 -7.65 -29.62 45.38
C PRO A 101 -7.48 -29.15 43.93
N ARG A 102 -7.25 -30.08 43.00
CA ARG A 102 -7.11 -29.77 41.57
C ARG A 102 -8.40 -29.24 40.95
N THR A 103 -9.54 -29.83 41.30
CA THR A 103 -10.84 -29.42 40.74
C THR A 103 -11.32 -28.10 41.34
N LEU A 104 -11.05 -27.86 42.63
CA LEU A 104 -11.28 -26.58 43.28
C LEU A 104 -10.42 -25.48 42.64
N ALA A 105 -9.13 -25.74 42.38
CA ALA A 105 -8.26 -24.82 41.66
C ALA A 105 -8.76 -24.51 40.25
N LEU A 106 -9.26 -25.52 39.50
CA LEU A 106 -9.87 -25.30 38.19
C LEU A 106 -11.12 -24.41 38.23
N LEU A 107 -11.92 -24.50 39.30
CA LEU A 107 -13.08 -23.63 39.48
C LEU A 107 -12.67 -22.21 39.87
N ASP A 108 -11.64 -22.05 40.71
CA ASP A 108 -11.09 -20.72 41.04
C ASP A 108 -10.54 -20.04 39.78
N THR A 109 -9.77 -20.77 38.99
CA THR A 109 -9.30 -20.31 37.67
C THR A 109 -10.46 -19.87 36.77
N ALA A 110 -11.53 -20.66 36.68
CA ALA A 110 -12.69 -20.29 35.86
C ALA A 110 -13.41 -19.04 36.39
N VAL A 111 -13.48 -18.86 37.72
CA VAL A 111 -14.05 -17.65 38.34
C VAL A 111 -13.20 -16.43 37.97
N GLU A 112 -11.88 -16.53 38.07
CA GLU A 112 -10.95 -15.46 37.72
C GLU A 112 -11.03 -15.10 36.22
N ASP A 113 -11.07 -16.09 35.33
CA ASP A 113 -11.15 -15.88 33.89
C ASP A 113 -12.48 -15.20 33.48
N VAL A 114 -13.62 -15.62 34.03
CA VAL A 114 -14.92 -14.99 33.74
C VAL A 114 -14.98 -13.58 34.34
N ALA A 115 -14.46 -13.36 35.55
CA ALA A 115 -14.39 -12.03 36.15
C ALA A 115 -13.50 -11.09 35.31
N TRP A 116 -12.37 -11.60 34.81
CA TRP A 116 -11.50 -10.87 33.90
C TRP A 116 -12.22 -10.48 32.60
N LEU A 117 -12.96 -11.40 31.98
CA LEU A 117 -13.73 -11.14 30.77
C LEU A 117 -14.75 -10.01 30.95
N ILE A 118 -15.45 -9.98 32.09
CA ILE A 118 -16.38 -8.90 32.42
C ILE A 118 -15.62 -7.58 32.53
N ARG A 119 -14.46 -7.58 33.18
CA ARG A 119 -13.63 -6.39 33.38
C ARG A 119 -13.17 -5.77 32.06
N ILE A 120 -12.65 -6.58 31.13
CA ILE A 120 -12.20 -6.07 29.83
C ILE A 120 -13.36 -5.64 28.92
N SER A 121 -14.52 -6.28 29.07
CA SER A 121 -15.69 -5.98 28.23
C SER A 121 -16.50 -4.79 28.73
N SER A 122 -16.35 -4.42 30.01
CA SER A 122 -17.04 -3.27 30.59
C SER A 122 -16.25 -2.00 30.28
N PRO A 123 -16.91 -0.91 29.82
CA PRO A 123 -16.23 0.37 29.67
C PRO A 123 -15.70 0.79 31.04
N ARG A 124 -14.38 0.92 31.18
CA ARG A 124 -13.77 1.60 32.32
C ARG A 124 -14.31 3.03 32.30
N ALA A 125 -15.02 3.43 33.35
CA ALA A 125 -15.34 4.82 33.58
C ALA A 125 -14.03 5.52 33.99
N ASP A 126 -13.20 5.87 33.01
CA ASP A 126 -11.96 6.57 33.31
C ASP A 126 -12.28 8.00 33.74
N ALA A 127 -11.71 8.34 34.90
CA ALA A 127 -11.27 9.63 35.40
C ALA A 127 -11.93 10.88 34.80
N ASP A 128 -12.52 11.66 35.70
CA ASP A 128 -13.06 12.99 35.49
C ASP A 128 -12.23 13.85 34.52
N ALA A 129 -12.94 14.67 33.74
CA ALA A 129 -12.45 15.56 32.68
C ALA A 129 -11.42 16.63 33.09
N ASN A 130 -10.82 16.53 34.28
CA ASN A 130 -9.67 17.31 34.70
C ASN A 130 -8.49 16.35 34.82
N GLY A 131 -7.52 16.46 33.91
CA GLY A 131 -6.32 15.62 33.82
C GLY A 131 -5.36 15.68 35.03
N ASN A 132 -5.85 15.33 36.21
CA ASN A 132 -5.13 15.10 37.45
C ASN A 132 -5.59 13.74 38.00
N GLY A 133 -5.14 12.67 37.34
CA GLY A 133 -5.32 11.30 37.76
C GLY A 133 -3.99 10.56 37.85
N ALA A 134 -2.95 11.24 38.35
CA ALA A 134 -1.75 10.55 38.82
C ALA A 134 -2.01 10.08 40.25
N HIS A 135 -2.67 8.92 40.41
CA HIS A 135 -2.46 8.05 41.57
C HIS A 135 -3.13 6.68 41.38
N ASP A 136 -2.34 5.66 41.73
CA ASP A 136 -2.68 4.25 41.99
C ASP A 136 -2.71 3.28 40.81
N ASP A 137 -1.53 3.10 40.20
CA ASP A 137 -1.15 1.93 39.39
C ASP A 137 -1.12 0.58 40.18
N ASP A 138 -1.60 0.55 41.43
CA ASP A 138 -1.54 -0.65 42.30
C ASP A 138 -2.78 -1.56 42.23
N ASP A 139 -3.90 -1.16 41.59
CA ASP A 139 -5.04 -2.08 41.34
C ASP A 139 -4.93 -2.86 40.01
N ASP A 140 -3.95 -2.52 39.16
CA ASP A 140 -3.70 -3.16 37.85
C ASP A 140 -2.84 -4.44 37.94
N LEU A 141 -2.33 -4.79 39.14
CA LEU A 141 -1.57 -6.02 39.40
C LEU A 141 -2.41 -7.24 39.82
N ARG A 142 -3.72 -7.29 39.52
CA ARG A 142 -4.44 -8.58 39.54
C ARG A 142 -3.99 -9.39 38.32
N GLY A 143 -3.09 -10.33 38.58
CA GLY A 143 -2.26 -11.07 37.62
C GLY A 143 -2.97 -11.65 36.39
N LEU A 144 -2.16 -12.04 35.40
CA LEU A 144 -2.61 -12.59 34.13
C LEU A 144 -3.64 -13.71 34.36
N PRO A 145 -4.83 -13.67 33.70
CA PRO A 145 -5.80 -14.74 33.79
C PRO A 145 -5.16 -16.04 33.29
N ASN A 146 -5.53 -17.15 33.89
CA ASN A 146 -4.86 -18.43 33.64
C ASN A 146 -4.97 -18.85 32.17
N ILE A 147 -6.01 -18.38 31.47
CA ILE A 147 -6.21 -18.61 30.04
C ILE A 147 -5.08 -18.07 29.15
N ALA A 148 -4.36 -17.04 29.60
CA ALA A 148 -3.25 -16.44 28.88
C ALA A 148 -1.87 -16.83 29.44
N GLN A 149 -1.79 -17.75 30.40
CA GLN A 149 -0.50 -18.16 30.99
C GLN A 149 0.45 -18.78 29.97
N ASN A 150 -0.08 -19.50 28.98
CA ASN A 150 0.74 -20.12 27.94
C ASN A 150 1.14 -19.11 26.85
N GLU A 151 0.32 -18.07 26.62
CA GLU A 151 0.55 -17.02 25.62
C GLU A 151 0.19 -15.65 26.21
N PRO A 152 1.09 -15.02 27.00
CA PRO A 152 0.78 -13.77 27.70
C PRO A 152 0.50 -12.60 26.75
N ILE A 153 0.96 -12.70 25.50
CA ILE A 153 0.67 -11.70 24.47
C ILE A 153 -0.80 -11.69 24.05
N LEU A 154 -1.49 -12.82 24.14
CA LEU A 154 -2.91 -12.93 23.76
C LEU A 154 -3.78 -12.10 24.70
N PHE A 155 -3.42 -12.03 25.98
CA PHE A 155 -4.04 -11.15 26.95
C PHE A 155 -3.92 -9.67 26.54
N LEU A 156 -2.73 -9.22 26.12
CA LEU A 156 -2.52 -7.84 25.68
C LEU A 156 -3.33 -7.53 24.42
N ILE A 157 -3.35 -8.47 23.45
CA ILE A 157 -4.15 -8.33 22.23
C ILE A 157 -5.64 -8.18 22.57
N TRP A 158 -6.17 -9.03 23.46
CA TRP A 158 -7.57 -8.93 23.86
C TRP A 158 -7.90 -7.63 24.59
N ASP A 159 -7.04 -7.18 25.50
CA ASP A 159 -7.22 -5.94 26.23
C ASP A 159 -7.29 -4.74 25.27
N HIS A 160 -6.35 -4.65 24.32
CA HIS A 160 -6.34 -3.58 23.33
C HIS A 160 -7.52 -3.66 22.35
N ILE A 161 -7.91 -4.85 21.88
CA ILE A 161 -9.10 -4.98 21.02
C ILE A 161 -10.38 -4.58 21.77
N ALA A 162 -10.51 -4.95 23.05
CA ALA A 162 -11.64 -4.52 23.87
C ALA A 162 -11.68 -2.99 24.03
N ARG A 163 -10.52 -2.37 24.31
CA ARG A 163 -10.38 -0.90 24.40
C ARG A 163 -10.71 -0.19 23.09
N LEU A 164 -10.44 -0.79 21.92
CA LEU A 164 -10.88 -0.24 20.64
C LEU A 164 -12.42 -0.10 20.54
N HIS A 165 -13.16 -0.99 21.19
CA HIS A 165 -14.62 -0.96 21.19
C HIS A 165 -15.22 -0.02 22.26
N THR A 166 -14.68 -0.06 23.48
CA THR A 166 -15.30 0.56 24.66
C THR A 166 -14.61 1.83 25.13
N GLY A 167 -13.35 2.05 24.77
CA GLY A 167 -12.54 3.18 25.24
C GLY A 167 -12.97 4.53 24.67
N SER A 168 -12.46 5.61 25.27
CA SER A 168 -12.52 6.96 24.73
C SER A 168 -11.70 7.07 23.42
N LEU A 169 -11.89 8.13 22.63
CA LEU A 169 -11.17 8.29 21.36
C LEU A 169 -9.63 8.25 21.54
N ALA A 170 -9.11 8.82 22.62
CA ALA A 170 -7.68 8.76 22.96
C ALA A 170 -7.22 7.34 23.27
N VAL A 171 -7.94 6.63 24.15
CA VAL A 171 -7.62 5.24 24.52
C VAL A 171 -7.68 4.30 23.32
N ARG A 172 -8.59 4.54 22.36
CA ARG A 172 -8.66 3.79 21.10
C ARG A 172 -7.45 4.06 20.23
N ALA A 173 -6.99 5.31 20.13
CA ALA A 173 -5.78 5.65 19.38
C ALA A 173 -4.55 4.97 19.98
N ASP A 174 -4.37 5.04 21.30
CA ASP A 174 -3.27 4.37 22.01
C ASP A 174 -3.31 2.85 21.79
N SER A 175 -4.49 2.25 21.92
CA SER A 175 -4.67 0.80 21.71
C SER A 175 -4.35 0.39 20.27
N ALA A 176 -4.75 1.18 19.27
CA ALA A 176 -4.39 0.94 17.88
C ALA A 176 -2.88 1.06 17.65
N SER A 177 -2.21 2.01 18.31
CA SER A 177 -0.76 2.21 18.22
C SER A 177 0.02 1.03 18.82
N THR A 178 -0.43 0.52 19.97
CA THR A 178 0.16 -0.68 20.57
C THR A 178 -0.03 -1.91 19.69
N LEU A 179 -1.23 -2.12 19.13
CA LEU A 179 -1.50 -3.21 18.20
C LEU A 179 -0.65 -3.10 16.92
N ALA A 180 -0.46 -1.88 16.40
CA ALA A 180 0.43 -1.63 15.27
C ALA A 180 1.88 -2.04 15.59
N SER A 181 2.37 -1.68 16.78
CA SER A 181 3.72 -2.02 17.23
C SER A 181 3.89 -3.55 17.37
N LEU A 182 2.92 -4.22 18.00
CA LEU A 182 2.92 -5.69 18.10
C LEU A 182 2.93 -6.38 16.74
N ALA A 183 2.09 -5.93 15.80
CA ALA A 183 2.02 -6.48 14.45
C ALA A 183 3.28 -6.20 13.62
N ARG A 184 3.94 -5.06 13.86
CA ARG A 184 5.20 -4.69 13.19
C ARG A 184 6.32 -5.63 13.58
N ASP A 185 6.45 -5.89 14.88
CA ASP A 185 7.63 -6.53 15.47
C ASP A 185 7.61 -8.05 15.28
N ASN A 186 6.42 -8.68 15.26
CA ASN A 186 6.31 -10.13 15.05
C ASN A 186 5.12 -10.52 14.16
N PRO A 187 5.35 -11.21 13.02
CA PRO A 187 4.27 -11.67 12.15
C PRO A 187 3.31 -12.67 12.82
N HIS A 188 3.75 -13.38 13.86
CA HIS A 188 2.87 -14.24 14.65
C HIS A 188 1.79 -13.42 15.38
N PHE A 189 2.15 -12.27 15.96
CA PHE A 189 1.19 -11.41 16.65
C PHE A 189 0.20 -10.78 15.68
N SER A 190 0.66 -10.42 14.48
CA SER A 190 -0.22 -10.01 13.39
C SER A 190 -1.30 -11.05 13.09
N LYS A 191 -0.95 -12.34 13.03
CA LYS A 191 -1.93 -13.42 12.82
C LYS A 191 -2.92 -13.54 13.98
N LEU A 192 -2.42 -13.49 15.21
CA LEU A 192 -3.27 -13.54 16.41
C LEU A 192 -4.27 -12.37 16.42
N ILE A 193 -3.84 -11.14 16.16
CA ILE A 193 -4.75 -9.97 16.11
C ILE A 193 -5.88 -10.18 15.08
N VAL A 194 -5.56 -10.79 13.94
CA VAL A 194 -6.52 -11.11 12.88
C VAL A 194 -7.46 -12.25 13.26
N GLU A 195 -6.96 -13.27 13.98
CA GLU A 195 -7.76 -14.39 14.50
C GLU A 195 -8.70 -13.97 15.63
N GLU A 196 -8.29 -12.99 16.44
CA GLU A 196 -9.09 -12.41 17.52
C GLU A 196 -10.04 -11.29 17.04
N ASP A 197 -10.33 -11.20 15.74
CA ASP A 197 -11.24 -10.20 15.14
C ASP A 197 -10.85 -8.72 15.33
N GLY A 198 -9.56 -8.42 15.46
CA GLY A 198 -9.06 -7.04 15.60
C GLY A 198 -9.28 -6.15 14.36
N ILE A 199 -9.58 -6.72 13.19
CA ILE A 199 -9.73 -5.97 11.93
C ILE A 199 -10.93 -5.00 11.98
N ALA A 200 -12.12 -5.49 12.36
CA ALA A 200 -13.34 -4.70 12.32
C ALA A 200 -13.29 -3.42 13.19
N PRO A 201 -12.83 -3.46 14.46
CA PRO A 201 -12.68 -2.25 15.26
C PRO A 201 -11.63 -1.28 14.71
N LEU A 202 -10.52 -1.78 14.16
CA LEU A 202 -9.50 -0.93 13.52
C LEU A 202 -10.07 -0.24 12.26
N VAL A 203 -10.83 -0.96 11.44
CA VAL A 203 -11.51 -0.38 10.26
C VAL A 203 -12.51 0.70 10.67
N LYS A 204 -13.23 0.50 11.78
CA LYS A 204 -14.14 1.52 12.32
C LYS A 204 -13.37 2.75 12.81
N LEU A 205 -12.27 2.53 13.54
CA LEU A 205 -11.42 3.62 14.03
C LEU A 205 -10.82 4.44 12.88
N LEU A 206 -10.43 3.81 11.77
CA LEU A 206 -9.96 4.52 10.58
C LEU A 206 -11.05 5.40 9.91
N LYS A 207 -12.34 5.06 10.08
CA LYS A 207 -13.45 5.85 9.50
C LYS A 207 -13.90 7.01 10.39
N GLU A 208 -13.91 6.80 11.70
CA GLU A 208 -14.60 7.67 12.68
C GLU A 208 -13.68 8.18 13.80
N GLY A 209 -12.41 7.79 13.81
CA GLY A 209 -11.43 8.15 14.83
C GLY A 209 -10.91 9.59 14.70
N THR A 210 -10.20 10.02 15.73
CA THR A 210 -9.33 11.21 15.69
C THR A 210 -8.16 10.98 14.73
N ASP A 211 -7.48 12.05 14.33
CA ASP A 211 -6.34 11.98 13.40
C ASP A 211 -5.27 10.97 13.86
N ASP A 212 -4.88 11.00 15.14
CA ASP A 212 -3.93 10.04 15.72
C ASP A 212 -4.48 8.60 15.70
N GLY A 213 -5.79 8.44 15.97
CA GLY A 213 -6.45 7.14 15.93
C GLY A 213 -6.56 6.57 14.51
N GLN A 214 -6.80 7.42 13.52
CA GLN A 214 -6.85 7.03 12.11
C GLN A 214 -5.46 6.63 11.61
N GLU A 215 -4.41 7.40 11.95
CA GLU A 215 -3.03 7.09 11.60
C GLU A 215 -2.60 5.73 12.20
N ALA A 216 -2.86 5.53 13.49
CA ALA A 216 -2.55 4.29 14.18
C ALA A 216 -3.33 3.10 13.60
N ALA A 217 -4.63 3.28 13.32
CA ALA A 217 -5.47 2.24 12.71
C ALA A 217 -5.01 1.86 11.30
N ALA A 218 -4.67 2.85 10.47
CA ALA A 218 -4.14 2.61 9.13
C ALA A 218 -2.81 1.83 9.19
N THR A 219 -1.93 2.23 10.09
CA THR A 219 -0.63 1.56 10.28
C THR A 219 -0.81 0.11 10.75
N ALA A 220 -1.67 -0.12 11.75
CA ALA A 220 -1.97 -1.45 12.25
C ALA A 220 -2.51 -2.36 11.14
N LEU A 221 -3.56 -1.93 10.43
CA LEU A 221 -4.17 -2.69 9.34
C LEU A 221 -3.19 -2.97 8.19
N GLY A 222 -2.25 -2.06 7.92
CA GLY A 222 -1.16 -2.27 6.96
C GLY A 222 -0.22 -3.41 7.36
N PHE A 223 0.14 -3.50 8.64
CA PHE A 223 0.96 -4.61 9.16
C PHE A 223 0.20 -5.93 9.24
N LEU A 224 -1.10 -5.89 9.54
CA LEU A 224 -1.97 -7.08 9.50
C LEU A 224 -2.04 -7.71 8.10
N GLY A 225 -1.83 -6.91 7.06
CA GLY A 225 -1.87 -7.31 5.65
C GLY A 225 -0.61 -7.94 5.09
N ARG A 226 0.34 -8.39 5.92
CA ARG A 226 1.62 -8.98 5.47
C ARG A 226 1.54 -10.45 5.05
N ASP A 227 0.44 -11.14 5.35
CA ASP A 227 0.22 -12.56 5.06
C ASP A 227 -1.03 -12.74 4.19
N GLU A 228 -0.97 -13.65 3.22
CA GLU A 228 -2.03 -13.85 2.22
C GLU A 228 -3.40 -14.19 2.85
N GLY A 229 -3.43 -15.04 3.89
CA GLY A 229 -4.68 -15.40 4.58
C GLY A 229 -5.27 -14.23 5.37
N SER A 230 -4.42 -13.32 5.86
CA SER A 230 -4.85 -12.10 6.55
C SER A 230 -5.37 -11.04 5.58
N VAL A 231 -4.76 -10.95 4.38
CA VAL A 231 -5.22 -10.06 3.30
C VAL A 231 -6.66 -10.38 2.93
N GLU A 232 -7.05 -11.65 2.77
CA GLU A 232 -8.43 -11.99 2.44
C GLU A 232 -9.42 -11.46 3.48
N LYS A 233 -9.14 -11.65 4.78
CA LYS A 233 -10.01 -11.13 5.86
C LYS A 233 -10.10 -9.60 5.83
N LEU A 234 -8.99 -8.90 5.57
CA LEU A 234 -8.97 -7.44 5.39
C LEU A 234 -9.82 -6.99 4.19
N LEU A 235 -9.76 -7.71 3.07
CA LEU A 235 -10.56 -7.42 1.89
C LEU A 235 -12.07 -7.60 2.17
N HIS A 236 -12.46 -8.66 2.87
CA HIS A 236 -13.85 -8.88 3.28
C HIS A 236 -14.37 -7.78 4.22
N ALA A 237 -13.50 -7.22 5.06
CA ALA A 237 -13.83 -6.08 5.92
C ALA A 237 -13.94 -4.73 5.17
N GLY A 238 -13.69 -4.71 3.84
CA GLY A 238 -13.85 -3.52 3.00
C GLY A 238 -12.70 -2.51 3.08
N VAL A 239 -11.53 -2.93 3.58
CA VAL A 239 -10.36 -2.07 3.87
C VAL A 239 -9.94 -1.19 2.68
N CYS A 240 -10.04 -1.67 1.43
CA CYS A 240 -9.66 -0.89 0.24
C CYS A 240 -10.45 0.41 0.08
N SER A 241 -11.76 0.37 0.36
CA SER A 241 -12.63 1.55 0.28
C SER A 241 -12.27 2.58 1.36
N VAL A 242 -11.91 2.09 2.55
CA VAL A 242 -11.60 2.91 3.72
C VAL A 242 -10.27 3.62 3.55
N TYR A 243 -9.23 2.93 3.09
CA TYR A 243 -7.97 3.59 2.76
C TYR A 243 -8.12 4.61 1.64
N SER A 244 -8.96 4.33 0.63
CA SER A 244 -9.20 5.28 -0.45
C SER A 244 -9.92 6.54 0.05
N ALA A 245 -10.80 6.42 1.04
CA ALA A 245 -11.41 7.56 1.72
C ALA A 245 -10.39 8.31 2.59
N ALA A 246 -9.54 7.59 3.36
CA ALA A 246 -8.49 8.19 4.17
C ALA A 246 -7.43 8.93 3.33
N LEU A 247 -7.16 8.48 2.10
CA LEU A 247 -6.32 9.22 1.15
C LEU A 247 -6.95 10.53 0.68
N LYS A 248 -8.28 10.66 0.71
CA LYS A 248 -8.99 11.85 0.22
C LYS A 248 -9.07 12.95 1.28
N GLU A 249 -9.21 12.58 2.54
CA GLU A 249 -9.39 13.52 3.65
C GLU A 249 -8.02 13.89 4.29
N PRO A 250 -7.80 15.14 4.73
CA PRO A 250 -6.65 15.51 5.57
C PRO A 250 -6.76 14.84 6.96
N PRO A 251 -5.67 14.74 7.74
CA PRO A 251 -4.34 15.35 7.54
C PRO A 251 -3.33 14.48 6.77
N MET A 252 -2.21 15.09 6.33
CA MET A 252 -1.18 14.38 5.53
C MET A 252 -0.56 13.16 6.23
N ARG A 253 -0.50 13.15 7.58
CA ARG A 253 0.01 12.00 8.35
C ARG A 253 -0.85 10.75 8.15
N VAL A 254 -2.18 10.88 8.22
CA VAL A 254 -3.13 9.80 7.96
C VAL A 254 -3.03 9.34 6.50
N GLN A 255 -2.91 10.28 5.57
CA GLN A 255 -2.72 9.97 4.14
C GLN A 255 -1.42 9.19 3.88
N ALA A 256 -0.33 9.54 4.57
CA ALA A 256 0.95 8.84 4.48
C ALA A 256 0.84 7.40 5.01
N ALA A 257 0.24 7.22 6.19
CA ALA A 257 0.01 5.89 6.77
C ALA A 257 -0.90 5.02 5.87
N ALA A 258 -1.96 5.60 5.31
CA ALA A 258 -2.83 4.92 4.36
C ALA A 258 -2.07 4.53 3.08
N ALA A 259 -1.25 5.41 2.52
CA ALA A 259 -0.44 5.12 1.33
C ALA A 259 0.58 4.00 1.60
N GLU A 260 1.23 4.00 2.77
CA GLU A 260 2.14 2.92 3.17
C GLU A 260 1.43 1.57 3.31
N ALA A 261 0.25 1.57 3.94
CA ALA A 261 -0.56 0.36 4.06
C ALA A 261 -1.02 -0.18 2.70
N ILE A 262 -1.43 0.71 1.78
CA ILE A 262 -1.75 0.34 0.38
C ILE A 262 -0.54 -0.29 -0.30
N ALA A 263 0.65 0.29 -0.14
CA ALA A 263 1.88 -0.26 -0.73
C ALA A 263 2.16 -1.68 -0.21
N SER A 264 1.95 -1.90 1.08
CA SER A 264 2.14 -3.20 1.74
C SER A 264 1.14 -4.25 1.22
N LEU A 265 -0.14 -3.91 1.15
CA LEU A 265 -1.19 -4.81 0.64
C LEU A 265 -1.03 -5.12 -0.86
N ALA A 266 -0.71 -4.10 -1.67
CA ALA A 266 -0.47 -4.25 -3.10
C ALA A 266 0.76 -5.13 -3.40
N HIS A 267 1.71 -5.21 -2.48
CA HIS A 267 2.88 -6.08 -2.63
C HIS A 267 2.53 -7.57 -2.47
N GLN A 268 1.58 -7.89 -1.58
CA GLN A 268 1.24 -9.28 -1.24
C GLN A 268 0.31 -9.93 -2.26
N SER A 269 -0.69 -9.21 -2.78
CA SER A 269 -1.70 -9.81 -3.66
C SER A 269 -2.03 -8.93 -4.87
N PRO A 270 -1.97 -9.47 -6.11
CA PRO A 270 -2.48 -8.78 -7.30
C PRO A 270 -3.94 -8.37 -7.18
N ARG A 271 -4.76 -9.15 -6.46
CA ARG A 271 -6.17 -8.84 -6.21
C ARG A 271 -6.35 -7.52 -5.43
N CYS A 272 -5.40 -7.19 -4.54
CA CYS A 272 -5.40 -5.90 -3.87
C CYS A 272 -5.17 -4.75 -4.87
N GLN A 273 -4.28 -4.94 -5.85
CA GLN A 273 -4.01 -3.92 -6.88
C GLN A 273 -5.29 -3.59 -7.67
N ASP A 274 -6.04 -4.62 -8.09
CA ASP A 274 -7.33 -4.47 -8.79
C ASP A 274 -8.35 -3.68 -7.94
N LEU A 275 -8.51 -4.07 -6.67
CA LEU A 275 -9.47 -3.44 -5.77
C LEU A 275 -9.10 -2.00 -5.45
N PHE A 276 -7.83 -1.69 -5.23
CA PHE A 276 -7.38 -0.31 -5.03
C PHE A 276 -7.53 0.54 -6.29
N ALA A 277 -7.29 -0.04 -7.48
CA ALA A 277 -7.55 0.64 -8.73
C ALA A 277 -9.04 0.99 -8.90
N GLN A 278 -9.94 0.05 -8.58
CA GLN A 278 -11.40 0.27 -8.63
C GLN A 278 -11.88 1.32 -7.62
N ASN A 279 -11.24 1.42 -6.46
CA ASN A 279 -11.59 2.40 -5.42
C ASN A 279 -10.93 3.79 -5.62
N ASN A 280 -10.42 4.10 -6.81
CA ASN A 280 -9.77 5.38 -7.15
C ASN A 280 -8.49 5.69 -6.34
N ALA A 281 -7.84 4.72 -5.69
CA ALA A 281 -6.63 4.98 -4.91
C ALA A 281 -5.53 5.61 -5.76
N VAL A 282 -5.32 5.11 -6.99
CA VAL A 282 -4.34 5.64 -7.95
C VAL A 282 -4.53 7.14 -8.19
N ARG A 283 -5.78 7.59 -8.38
CA ARG A 283 -6.09 9.00 -8.63
C ARG A 283 -5.70 9.89 -7.44
N HIS A 284 -6.02 9.47 -6.22
CA HIS A 284 -5.68 10.23 -5.01
C HIS A 284 -4.16 10.30 -4.79
N LEU A 285 -3.46 9.17 -4.94
CA LEU A 285 -2.00 9.10 -4.82
C LEU A 285 -1.28 9.98 -5.85
N VAL A 286 -1.77 10.03 -7.10
CA VAL A 286 -1.22 10.95 -8.11
C VAL A 286 -1.50 12.41 -7.75
N GLY A 287 -2.68 12.72 -7.21
CA GLY A 287 -3.02 14.06 -6.73
C GLY A 287 -2.04 14.56 -5.67
N HIS A 288 -1.71 13.69 -4.71
CA HIS A 288 -0.73 13.92 -3.65
C HIS A 288 0.67 14.18 -4.19
N LEU A 289 1.12 13.42 -5.19
CA LEU A 289 2.39 13.68 -5.86
C LEU A 289 2.39 14.99 -6.66
N ALA A 290 1.28 15.33 -7.32
CA ALA A 290 1.19 16.54 -8.12
C ALA A 290 1.18 17.81 -7.27
N ALA A 291 0.63 17.75 -6.05
CA ALA A 291 0.53 18.87 -5.13
C ALA A 291 1.91 19.50 -4.83
N GLY A 292 2.14 20.70 -5.37
CA GLY A 292 3.38 21.45 -5.21
C GLY A 292 4.59 20.91 -5.99
N THR A 293 4.48 19.80 -6.72
CA THR A 293 5.53 19.29 -7.63
C THR A 293 5.34 19.85 -9.04
N ILE A 294 4.08 20.10 -9.42
CA ILE A 294 3.75 20.79 -10.66
C ILE A 294 3.13 22.13 -10.31
N GLN A 295 3.77 23.22 -10.73
CA GLN A 295 3.19 24.55 -10.66
C GLN A 295 1.91 24.54 -11.50
N GLU A 296 0.76 24.62 -10.83
CA GLU A 296 -0.49 24.88 -11.51
C GLU A 296 -0.42 26.30 -12.05
N HIS A 297 0.00 26.46 -13.31
CA HIS A 297 -0.40 27.63 -14.06
C HIS A 297 -1.93 27.56 -14.14
N SER A 298 -2.57 28.18 -13.15
CA SER A 298 -3.98 28.51 -13.20
C SER A 298 -4.19 29.26 -14.50
N ARG A 299 -4.83 28.62 -15.48
CA ARG A 299 -5.50 29.37 -16.52
C ARG A 299 -6.48 30.29 -15.78
N TYR A 300 -6.37 31.59 -16.04
CA TYR A 300 -7.16 32.67 -15.44
C TYR A 300 -6.76 33.11 -14.02
N SER A 301 -5.72 33.93 -13.94
CA SER A 301 -5.73 35.10 -13.06
C SER A 301 -5.36 36.32 -13.89
N VAL A 302 -6.37 36.84 -14.59
CA VAL A 302 -6.44 38.25 -14.96
C VAL A 302 -7.03 38.97 -13.75
N GLY A 303 -6.35 40.01 -13.29
CA GLY A 303 -6.65 40.76 -12.08
C GLY A 303 -5.37 40.84 -11.25
N GLY A 304 -4.46 41.79 -11.47
CA GLY A 304 -4.74 43.22 -11.49
C GLY A 304 -4.41 43.78 -10.12
N SER A 305 -3.13 44.05 -9.85
CA SER A 305 -2.74 45.03 -8.84
C SER A 305 -1.50 45.76 -9.32
N SER A 306 -1.74 46.99 -9.75
CA SER A 306 -0.71 47.99 -9.98
C SER A 306 -0.14 48.41 -8.63
N THR A 307 1.16 48.27 -8.44
CA THR A 307 1.93 49.18 -7.59
C THR A 307 3.08 49.71 -8.43
N ARG A 308 2.95 51.00 -8.78
CA ARG A 308 4.00 51.81 -9.37
C ARG A 308 5.07 52.09 -8.31
N HIS A 309 6.28 52.37 -8.78
CA HIS A 309 7.49 52.85 -8.08
C HIS A 309 8.56 51.81 -7.75
N ALA A 310 9.42 51.52 -8.74
CA ALA A 310 10.88 51.47 -8.56
C ALA A 310 11.57 51.49 -9.94
N ALA A 311 12.70 52.19 -10.03
CA ALA A 311 13.47 52.48 -11.24
C ALA A 311 14.16 51.22 -11.85
N PRO A 312 14.52 51.23 -13.15
CA PRO A 312 15.06 50.06 -13.84
C PRO A 312 16.58 49.88 -13.60
N PRO A 313 17.10 48.65 -13.41
CA PRO A 313 18.52 48.36 -13.59
C PRO A 313 18.86 48.05 -15.07
N PRO A 314 20.16 48.13 -15.47
CA PRO A 314 20.60 48.02 -16.87
C PRO A 314 20.60 46.57 -17.39
N PRO A 315 20.73 46.35 -18.73
CA PRO A 315 20.49 45.05 -19.33
C PRO A 315 21.74 44.17 -19.23
N GLU A 316 21.60 42.99 -18.62
CA GLU A 316 22.57 41.91 -18.77
C GLU A 316 21.95 40.65 -19.41
N HIS A 317 22.84 39.95 -20.09
CA HIS A 317 22.66 38.98 -21.16
C HIS A 317 21.73 37.79 -20.84
N MET A 318 20.67 37.59 -21.65
CA MET A 318 19.86 36.38 -21.65
C MET A 318 20.63 35.20 -22.25
N ARG A 319 20.90 34.16 -21.45
CA ARG A 319 21.10 32.77 -21.92
C ARG A 319 20.12 31.86 -21.19
N SER A 320 18.94 31.67 -21.77
CA SER A 320 18.14 30.45 -21.60
C SER A 320 16.96 30.49 -22.58
N LEU A 321 17.01 29.62 -23.60
CA LEU A 321 15.94 29.41 -24.56
C LEU A 321 14.85 28.57 -23.90
N HIS A 322 13.75 29.20 -23.48
CA HIS A 322 12.51 28.49 -23.24
C HIS A 322 11.30 29.37 -23.57
N SER A 323 10.68 29.15 -24.73
CA SER A 323 9.22 29.21 -25.01
C SER A 323 8.91 29.54 -26.48
N VAL A 324 8.78 28.53 -27.33
CA VAL A 324 7.88 28.61 -28.50
C VAL A 324 7.26 27.24 -28.75
N VAL A 325 6.00 27.06 -28.35
CA VAL A 325 5.04 26.22 -29.08
C VAL A 325 3.70 26.95 -29.04
N LEU A 326 3.39 27.67 -30.11
CA LEU A 326 2.02 28.00 -30.46
C LEU A 326 1.56 27.12 -31.61
N ALA A 327 0.28 26.78 -31.50
CA ALA A 327 -0.47 25.84 -32.30
C ALA A 327 -0.49 26.16 -33.80
N SER A 328 -0.65 25.12 -34.61
CA SER A 328 -1.21 25.24 -35.95
C SER A 328 -1.97 23.95 -36.30
N THR A 329 -3.29 24.00 -36.16
CA THR A 329 -4.21 23.29 -37.07
C THR A 329 -5.36 24.23 -37.39
N PRO A 330 -5.66 24.52 -38.67
CA PRO A 330 -6.69 25.46 -39.07
C PRO A 330 -8.03 24.75 -39.22
N SER A 331 -9.13 25.35 -38.74
CA SER A 331 -10.50 24.95 -39.09
C SER A 331 -11.47 26.12 -38.92
N MET A 332 -11.55 26.91 -39.99
CA MET A 332 -12.76 27.51 -40.61
C MET A 332 -13.99 27.75 -39.71
N LEU A 333 -14.24 29.04 -39.44
CA LEU A 333 -15.58 29.61 -39.21
C LEU A 333 -16.23 29.93 -40.57
N PRO A 334 -17.57 29.88 -40.71
CA PRO A 334 -18.24 30.58 -41.80
C PRO A 334 -19.20 31.69 -41.32
N GLY A 335 -19.20 32.79 -42.09
CA GLY A 335 -20.20 33.88 -42.10
C GLY A 335 -19.52 35.23 -42.37
N ILE A 336 -19.90 36.10 -43.31
CA ILE A 336 -21.09 36.28 -44.17
C ILE A 336 -20.65 37.18 -45.35
N SER A 337 -21.16 36.97 -46.58
CA SER A 337 -21.78 37.97 -47.49
C SER A 337 -21.55 37.69 -48.99
N GLY A 338 -22.63 37.73 -49.81
CA GLY A 338 -22.53 38.00 -51.25
C GLY A 338 -23.45 37.19 -52.19
N HIS A 339 -24.64 37.73 -52.46
CA HIS A 339 -25.49 37.66 -53.68
C HIS A 339 -25.77 36.39 -54.52
N SER A 340 -27.08 36.28 -54.81
CA SER A 340 -27.75 35.96 -56.09
C SER A 340 -28.34 34.57 -56.38
N ALA A 341 -29.67 34.60 -56.48
CA ALA A 341 -30.56 34.01 -57.50
C ALA A 341 -31.07 32.56 -57.37
N ASN A 342 -32.42 32.52 -57.47
CA ASN A 342 -33.36 31.45 -57.87
C ASN A 342 -33.91 30.43 -56.83
N GLU A 343 -35.19 30.68 -56.55
CA GLU A 343 -36.33 29.82 -56.13
C GLU A 343 -36.44 28.40 -56.75
N PRO A 344 -37.45 27.56 -56.39
CA PRO A 344 -38.42 27.57 -55.27
C PRO A 344 -38.41 26.22 -54.47
N SER A 345 -39.14 25.91 -53.39
CA SER A 345 -40.59 25.95 -53.17
C SER A 345 -41.00 25.41 -51.78
N SER A 346 -42.12 25.95 -51.29
CA SER A 346 -43.20 25.34 -50.49
C SER A 346 -43.15 25.23 -48.95
N SER A 347 -44.00 26.08 -48.34
CA SER A 347 -45.00 25.86 -47.26
C SER A 347 -44.52 25.31 -45.91
N SER A 348 -44.92 25.81 -44.73
CA SER A 348 -46.08 26.60 -44.29
C SER A 348 -45.78 27.07 -42.84
N GLU A 349 -45.83 28.37 -42.53
CA GLU A 349 -46.89 29.03 -41.75
C GLU A 349 -47.37 28.28 -40.47
N GLY A 350 -47.41 28.89 -39.28
CA GLY A 350 -47.23 30.30 -38.99
C GLY A 350 -47.35 30.72 -37.53
N SER A 351 -47.16 32.04 -37.40
CA SER A 351 -47.50 32.99 -36.32
C SER A 351 -47.03 32.69 -34.90
N ASN A 352 -46.09 33.49 -34.36
CA ASN A 352 -46.30 34.86 -33.80
C ASN A 352 -47.37 34.87 -32.70
N GLY A 353 -47.20 35.48 -31.54
CA GLY A 353 -46.20 36.41 -31.01
C GLY A 353 -46.60 36.65 -29.54
N ARG A 354 -45.75 37.07 -28.61
CA ARG A 354 -44.97 38.31 -28.49
C ARG A 354 -45.42 39.01 -27.21
N ASN A 355 -44.41 39.53 -26.52
CA ASN A 355 -44.39 40.69 -25.63
C ASN A 355 -44.84 40.45 -24.18
N ASN A 356 -43.89 40.52 -23.22
CA ASN A 356 -43.34 41.74 -22.59
C ASN A 356 -44.40 42.37 -21.66
N GLN A 357 -44.16 42.81 -20.42
CA GLN A 357 -42.93 43.26 -19.77
C GLN A 357 -43.21 43.44 -18.25
N MET A 358 -42.17 43.17 -17.46
CA MET A 358 -41.69 43.79 -16.20
C MET A 358 -42.55 44.75 -15.36
N HIS A 359 -42.44 44.58 -14.03
CA HIS A 359 -41.99 45.53 -12.97
C HIS A 359 -42.67 45.17 -11.63
N SER A 360 -41.97 44.57 -10.66
CA SER A 360 -41.16 45.19 -9.59
C SER A 360 -41.96 46.01 -8.57
N ALA A 361 -41.99 45.57 -7.31
CA ALA A 361 -41.49 46.35 -6.16
C ALA A 361 -41.82 45.66 -4.81
N ALA A 362 -40.89 45.83 -3.88
CA ALA A 362 -40.83 45.29 -2.53
C ALA A 362 -41.74 46.02 -1.52
N ALA A 363 -42.02 45.39 -0.38
CA ALA A 363 -41.99 46.02 0.95
C ALA A 363 -42.17 44.97 2.06
N GLY A 364 -41.27 45.00 3.06
CA GLY A 364 -41.32 44.16 4.24
C GLY A 364 -42.27 44.67 5.33
N ARG A 365 -42.48 43.83 6.35
CA ARG A 365 -43.09 44.23 7.62
C ARG A 365 -42.73 43.23 8.74
N THR A 366 -42.24 43.77 9.86
CA THR A 366 -41.93 43.10 11.13
C THR A 366 -43.00 43.45 12.19
N THR A 367 -43.34 42.49 13.06
CA THR A 367 -43.84 42.62 14.48
C THR A 367 -44.29 41.21 14.96
N THR A 368 -43.57 40.47 15.81
CA THR A 368 -43.50 40.44 17.31
C THR A 368 -44.67 39.78 18.08
N SER A 369 -44.30 38.87 19.02
CA SER A 369 -45.03 38.37 20.22
C SER A 369 -46.03 37.19 20.01
N ARG A 370 -46.18 36.13 20.83
CA ARG A 370 -45.62 35.65 22.12
C ARG A 370 -46.05 34.17 22.34
N VAL A 371 -45.13 33.34 22.89
CA VAL A 371 -45.29 32.31 23.97
C VAL A 371 -46.27 31.12 23.82
N THR A 372 -45.72 29.88 23.71
CA THR A 372 -45.78 28.78 24.73
C THR A 372 -45.01 27.54 24.26
N ALA A 373 -44.22 26.92 25.15
CA ALA A 373 -43.31 25.78 24.88
C ALA A 373 -43.90 24.42 25.33
N PRO A 374 -43.42 23.29 24.77
CA PRO A 374 -42.81 22.21 25.58
C PRO A 374 -41.52 21.61 24.92
N PRO A 375 -40.91 20.54 25.47
CA PRO A 375 -39.58 20.45 26.12
C PRO A 375 -38.37 20.14 25.18
N PRO A 376 -37.10 20.24 25.66
CA PRO A 376 -35.94 20.32 24.79
C PRO A 376 -35.46 18.95 24.29
N SER A 377 -35.32 18.89 22.97
CA SER A 377 -34.57 17.88 22.24
C SER A 377 -33.10 18.32 22.09
N ARG A 378 -32.21 17.35 22.32
CA ARG A 378 -30.80 17.20 21.89
C ARG A 378 -30.19 18.36 21.07
N PRO A 379 -29.08 18.99 21.51
CA PRO A 379 -28.36 19.95 20.67
C PRO A 379 -27.62 19.22 19.54
N GLN A 380 -28.10 19.39 18.32
CA GLN A 380 -27.28 19.33 17.12
C GLN A 380 -26.60 20.69 16.95
N LEU A 381 -25.27 20.70 16.96
CA LEU A 381 -24.49 21.81 16.43
C LEU A 381 -24.14 21.48 14.97
N SER A 382 -25.00 21.94 14.08
CA SER A 382 -24.61 22.26 12.70
C SER A 382 -23.78 23.54 12.71
N SER A 383 -22.61 23.52 12.11
CA SER A 383 -22.03 24.73 11.51
C SER A 383 -21.96 24.51 10.00
N ASN A 384 -22.75 25.31 9.30
CA ASN A 384 -22.86 25.33 7.86
C ASN A 384 -21.73 26.19 7.28
N GLY A 385 -21.12 25.70 6.19
CA GLY A 385 -20.73 26.48 5.02
C GLY A 385 -19.84 27.72 5.20
N SER A 386 -18.56 27.56 4.86
CA SER A 386 -17.78 28.64 4.27
C SER A 386 -17.01 28.13 3.04
N ASN A 387 -17.48 28.49 1.85
CA ASN A 387 -16.60 28.69 0.71
C ASN A 387 -15.64 29.82 1.09
N GLY A 388 -14.45 29.46 1.55
CA GLY A 388 -13.40 30.39 1.90
C GLY A 388 -12.07 29.65 1.81
N ARG A 389 -11.25 30.05 0.84
CA ARG A 389 -9.81 29.85 0.89
C ARG A 389 -9.31 30.50 2.19
N GLY A 390 -9.27 29.74 3.28
CA GLY A 390 -8.53 30.03 4.50
C GLY A 390 -7.14 29.40 4.42
N PRO A 391 -6.15 29.93 5.14
CA PRO A 391 -4.74 29.63 4.92
C PRO A 391 -4.51 28.14 5.08
N ARG A 392 -3.79 27.54 4.14
CA ARG A 392 -3.10 26.26 4.39
C ARG A 392 -2.33 26.47 5.68
N GLU A 393 -2.77 25.85 6.77
CA GLU A 393 -1.87 25.51 7.86
C GLU A 393 -0.68 24.87 7.15
N THR A 394 0.46 25.53 7.21
CA THR A 394 1.67 25.10 6.53
C THR A 394 2.13 23.84 7.23
N GLU A 395 1.54 22.70 6.83
CA GLU A 395 1.99 21.38 7.25
C GLU A 395 3.50 21.31 7.04
N ASP A 396 4.16 20.73 8.04
CA ASP A 396 5.61 20.66 8.11
C ASP A 396 6.18 20.08 6.80
N PRO A 397 7.20 20.73 6.20
CA PRO A 397 7.84 20.26 4.97
C PRO A 397 8.26 18.78 5.02
N ALA A 398 8.70 18.28 6.19
CA ALA A 398 9.08 16.87 6.32
C ALA A 398 7.87 15.93 6.26
N THR A 399 6.75 16.29 6.90
CA THR A 399 5.48 15.53 6.78
C THR A 399 4.99 15.46 5.33
N LYS A 400 5.08 16.57 4.61
CA LYS A 400 4.74 16.62 3.19
C LYS A 400 5.66 15.76 2.31
N ALA A 401 6.97 15.80 2.57
CA ALA A 401 7.94 14.95 1.88
C ALA A 401 7.67 13.47 2.15
N HIS A 402 7.40 13.11 3.41
CA HIS A 402 7.06 11.75 3.82
C HIS A 402 5.79 11.24 3.13
N MET A 403 4.71 12.03 3.11
CA MET A 403 3.47 11.69 2.42
C MET A 403 3.71 11.43 0.91
N LYS A 404 4.50 12.29 0.25
CA LYS A 404 4.88 12.09 -1.16
C LYS A 404 5.68 10.80 -1.36
N ALA A 405 6.61 10.50 -0.46
CA ALA A 405 7.40 9.28 -0.52
C ALA A 405 6.50 8.04 -0.41
N MET A 406 5.55 8.04 0.54
CA MET A 406 4.60 6.94 0.69
C MET A 406 3.65 6.85 -0.51
N ALA A 407 3.24 7.98 -1.09
CA ALA A 407 2.43 7.98 -2.31
C ALA A 407 3.18 7.38 -3.51
N ALA A 408 4.47 7.71 -3.70
CA ALA A 408 5.31 7.12 -4.72
C ALA A 408 5.52 5.61 -4.50
N LYS A 409 5.77 5.19 -3.24
CA LYS A 409 5.90 3.78 -2.84
C LYS A 409 4.62 2.99 -3.16
N ALA A 410 3.44 3.56 -2.85
CA ALA A 410 2.15 2.94 -3.15
C ALA A 410 1.92 2.78 -4.66
N LEU A 411 2.18 3.84 -5.45
CA LEU A 411 2.04 3.77 -6.90
C LEU A 411 3.01 2.76 -7.54
N TRP A 412 4.25 2.67 -7.04
CA TRP A 412 5.20 1.65 -7.45
C TRP A 412 4.64 0.24 -7.23
N LYS A 413 4.18 -0.08 -6.01
CA LYS A 413 3.68 -1.42 -5.70
C LYS A 413 2.37 -1.75 -6.42
N LEU A 414 1.51 -0.76 -6.65
CA LEU A 414 0.29 -0.93 -7.45
C LEU A 414 0.59 -1.15 -8.94
N ALA A 415 1.65 -0.53 -9.48
CA ALA A 415 2.01 -0.65 -10.90
C ALA A 415 2.67 -2.00 -11.25
N ARG A 416 3.30 -2.67 -10.29
CA ARG A 416 4.06 -3.91 -10.50
C ARG A 416 3.22 -4.98 -11.21
N GLY A 417 3.57 -5.28 -12.46
CA GLY A 417 2.91 -6.29 -13.29
C GLY A 417 1.49 -5.94 -13.75
N HIS A 418 0.95 -4.77 -13.40
CA HIS A 418 -0.47 -4.47 -13.56
C HIS A 418 -0.76 -3.43 -14.67
N PRO A 419 -1.26 -3.84 -15.86
CA PRO A 419 -1.48 -2.93 -16.99
C PRO A 419 -2.50 -1.83 -16.75
N GLY A 420 -3.61 -2.14 -16.08
CA GLY A 420 -4.71 -1.18 -15.86
C GLY A 420 -4.25 -0.01 -15.01
N VAL A 421 -3.59 -0.30 -13.88
CA VAL A 421 -2.92 0.68 -13.04
C VAL A 421 -1.87 1.47 -13.82
N CYS A 422 -0.95 0.83 -14.54
CA CYS A 422 0.06 1.55 -15.33
C CYS A 422 -0.57 2.51 -16.35
N LYS A 423 -1.65 2.10 -17.01
CA LYS A 423 -2.43 2.97 -17.90
C LYS A 423 -3.02 4.16 -17.14
N SER A 424 -3.68 3.93 -16.01
CA SER A 424 -4.25 5.01 -15.19
C SER A 424 -3.20 6.00 -14.67
N ILE A 425 -2.01 5.51 -14.28
CA ILE A 425 -0.89 6.36 -13.86
C ILE A 425 -0.38 7.19 -15.05
N THR A 426 -0.19 6.58 -16.22
CA THR A 426 0.40 7.26 -17.39
C THR A 426 -0.53 8.21 -18.10
N GLU A 427 -1.86 8.00 -18.04
CA GLU A 427 -2.88 8.94 -18.54
C GLU A 427 -3.05 10.17 -17.64
N SER A 428 -2.42 10.16 -16.47
CA SER A 428 -2.43 11.26 -15.51
C SER A 428 -1.16 12.13 -15.62
N ARG A 429 -0.99 13.08 -14.70
CA ARG A 429 0.25 13.90 -14.61
C ARG A 429 1.42 13.18 -13.93
N ALA A 430 1.26 11.93 -13.51
CA ALA A 430 2.23 11.22 -12.69
C ALA A 430 3.63 11.12 -13.30
N LEU A 431 3.76 10.87 -14.62
CA LEU A 431 5.07 10.78 -15.29
C LEU A 431 5.88 12.08 -15.16
N LEU A 432 5.21 13.24 -15.29
CA LEU A 432 5.87 14.54 -15.07
C LEU A 432 6.23 14.76 -13.60
N CYS A 433 5.39 14.29 -12.67
CA CYS A 433 5.71 14.33 -11.24
C CYS A 433 6.97 13.51 -10.97
N PHE A 434 7.02 12.24 -11.41
CA PHE A 434 8.18 11.37 -11.19
C PHE A 434 9.46 11.95 -11.80
N ALA A 435 9.41 12.50 -13.03
CA ALA A 435 10.57 13.13 -13.63
C ALA A 435 11.10 14.31 -12.79
N ARG A 436 10.22 15.18 -12.29
CA ARG A 436 10.63 16.30 -11.43
C ARG A 436 11.13 15.87 -10.05
N LEU A 437 10.55 14.80 -9.49
CA LEU A 437 10.99 14.26 -8.21
C LEU A 437 12.36 13.60 -8.32
N LEU A 438 12.66 12.95 -9.45
CA LEU A 438 14.01 12.46 -9.74
C LEU A 438 15.02 13.62 -9.84
N GLU A 439 14.65 14.72 -10.49
CA GLU A 439 15.52 15.89 -10.68
C GLU A 439 15.84 16.62 -9.37
N LYS A 440 14.81 16.97 -8.59
CA LYS A 440 14.94 17.82 -7.39
C LYS A 440 15.30 17.05 -6.14
N GLY A 441 14.95 15.77 -6.10
CA GLY A 441 15.00 14.99 -4.89
C GLY A 441 13.93 15.37 -3.88
N ASP A 442 14.21 15.12 -2.62
CA ASP A 442 13.33 15.33 -1.49
C ASP A 442 13.65 16.61 -0.70
N ASP A 443 14.36 17.55 -1.33
CA ASP A 443 14.82 18.81 -0.72
C ASP A 443 15.62 18.59 0.59
N GLY A 444 16.28 17.42 0.76
CA GLY A 444 17.08 17.10 1.94
C GLY A 444 16.29 16.52 3.12
N ALA A 445 15.04 16.07 2.89
CA ALA A 445 14.18 15.50 3.93
C ALA A 445 14.57 14.10 4.41
N GLY A 446 15.58 13.45 3.81
CA GLY A 446 16.07 12.13 4.22
C GLY A 446 15.10 10.99 3.90
N THR A 447 14.25 11.16 2.89
CA THR A 447 13.25 10.20 2.44
C THR A 447 13.72 9.43 1.19
N HIS A 448 13.14 8.27 0.94
CA HIS A 448 13.42 7.47 -0.28
C HIS A 448 12.62 7.92 -1.51
N LEU A 449 12.24 9.21 -1.61
CA LEU A 449 11.31 9.70 -2.63
C LEU A 449 11.81 9.52 -4.06
N GLN A 450 13.10 9.81 -4.32
CA GLN A 450 13.71 9.58 -5.64
C GLN A 450 13.71 8.09 -5.98
N TYR A 451 14.11 7.25 -5.01
CA TYR A 451 14.16 5.81 -5.19
C TYR A 451 12.79 5.22 -5.51
N TYR A 452 11.76 5.58 -4.75
CA TYR A 452 10.40 5.11 -5.04
C TYR A 452 9.87 5.63 -6.38
N SER A 453 10.24 6.85 -6.79
CA SER A 453 9.89 7.39 -8.10
C SER A 453 10.59 6.63 -9.24
N ALA A 454 11.88 6.31 -9.09
CA ALA A 454 12.64 5.50 -10.04
C ALA A 454 12.05 4.08 -10.17
N MET A 455 11.72 3.45 -9.04
CA MET A 455 11.10 2.14 -9.02
C MET A 455 9.69 2.14 -9.65
N ALA A 456 8.90 3.19 -9.44
CA ALA A 456 7.61 3.33 -10.10
C ALA A 456 7.76 3.43 -11.62
N ILE A 457 8.71 4.25 -12.11
CA ILE A 457 9.01 4.35 -13.54
C ILE A 457 9.49 3.00 -14.10
N MET A 458 10.37 2.30 -13.38
CA MET A 458 10.86 0.98 -13.78
C MET A 458 9.73 -0.03 -13.96
N GLU A 459 8.79 -0.12 -13.02
CA GLU A 459 7.65 -1.05 -13.16
C GLU A 459 6.73 -0.67 -14.32
N ILE A 460 6.46 0.63 -14.51
CA ILE A 460 5.63 1.12 -15.62
C ILE A 460 6.28 0.80 -16.97
N THR A 461 7.60 1.01 -17.08
CA THR A 461 8.36 0.73 -18.31
C THR A 461 8.50 -0.77 -18.57
N ARG A 462 8.69 -1.61 -17.55
CA ARG A 462 8.65 -3.09 -17.68
C ARG A 462 7.29 -3.58 -18.21
N VAL A 463 6.18 -3.02 -17.72
CA VAL A 463 4.86 -3.37 -18.25
C VAL A 463 4.69 -2.86 -19.70
N ALA A 464 5.22 -1.67 -20.03
CA ALA A 464 5.18 -1.11 -21.38
C ALA A 464 6.09 -1.88 -22.38
N GLU A 465 7.12 -2.56 -21.89
CA GLU A 465 7.96 -3.44 -22.71
C GLU A 465 7.13 -4.58 -23.32
N HIS A 466 6.19 -5.17 -22.60
CA HIS A 466 5.39 -6.28 -23.16
C HIS A 466 4.02 -5.84 -23.69
N LYS A 467 3.66 -4.55 -23.58
CA LYS A 467 2.34 -4.04 -23.97
C LYS A 467 2.42 -2.86 -24.93
N LEU A 468 2.22 -3.15 -26.21
CA LEU A 468 2.27 -2.18 -27.30
C LEU A 468 1.35 -0.97 -27.07
N ALA A 469 0.10 -1.21 -26.62
CA ALA A 469 -0.88 -0.14 -26.39
C ALA A 469 -0.42 0.86 -25.30
N LEU A 470 0.17 0.36 -24.20
CA LEU A 470 0.71 1.23 -23.14
C LEU A 470 1.94 1.98 -23.64
N ARG A 471 2.82 1.31 -24.38
CA ARG A 471 4.00 1.95 -24.98
C ARG A 471 3.62 3.12 -25.88
N GLN A 472 2.69 2.91 -26.80
CA GLN A 472 2.29 3.91 -27.80
C GLN A 472 1.53 5.10 -27.19
N SER A 473 0.81 4.88 -26.09
CA SER A 473 0.06 5.94 -25.40
C SER A 473 0.94 6.72 -24.40
N ALA A 474 1.67 6.04 -23.52
CA ALA A 474 2.43 6.65 -22.43
C ALA A 474 3.79 7.22 -22.87
N PHE A 475 4.52 6.50 -23.72
CA PHE A 475 5.92 6.79 -24.07
C PHE A 475 6.09 7.18 -25.53
N LYS A 476 5.12 7.93 -26.07
CA LYS A 476 5.23 8.50 -27.41
C LYS A 476 6.43 9.47 -27.46
N PRO A 477 7.33 9.41 -28.46
CA PRO A 477 8.49 10.31 -28.54
C PRO A 477 8.17 11.81 -28.60
N SER A 478 6.96 12.18 -29.05
CA SER A 478 6.50 13.58 -29.05
C SER A 478 5.93 14.05 -27.72
N SER A 479 5.71 13.14 -26.76
CA SER A 479 5.07 13.43 -25.48
C SER A 479 6.06 14.13 -24.52
N PRO A 480 5.78 15.35 -24.03
CA PRO A 480 6.64 16.03 -23.06
C PRO A 480 6.89 15.22 -21.78
N PRO A 481 5.90 14.54 -21.16
CA PRO A 481 6.14 13.62 -20.04
C PRO A 481 7.15 12.52 -20.33
N ALA A 482 7.05 11.87 -21.50
CA ALA A 482 7.95 10.79 -21.88
C ALA A 482 9.39 11.29 -22.07
N LYS A 483 9.57 12.45 -22.72
CA LYS A 483 10.89 13.09 -22.87
C LYS A 483 11.50 13.48 -21.53
N ALA A 484 10.70 14.06 -20.64
CA ALA A 484 11.17 14.45 -19.31
C ALA A 484 11.65 13.23 -18.50
N VAL A 485 10.90 12.12 -18.52
CA VAL A 485 11.33 10.87 -17.88
C VAL A 485 12.62 10.37 -18.54
N ALA A 486 12.66 10.23 -19.86
CA ALA A 486 13.84 9.73 -20.57
C ALA A 486 15.12 10.55 -20.29
N GLU A 487 15.02 11.89 -20.26
CA GLU A 487 16.17 12.75 -19.99
C GLU A 487 16.66 12.61 -18.55
N GLN A 488 15.75 12.47 -17.57
CA GLN A 488 16.14 12.29 -16.16
C GLN A 488 16.78 10.91 -15.91
N LEU A 489 16.21 9.84 -16.50
CA LEU A 489 16.83 8.51 -16.47
C LEU A 489 18.24 8.56 -17.08
N LEU A 490 18.39 9.25 -18.20
CA LEU A 490 19.67 9.39 -18.89
C LEU A 490 20.66 10.26 -18.10
N CYS A 491 20.20 11.27 -17.38
CA CYS A 491 21.03 12.08 -16.50
C CYS A 491 21.66 11.24 -15.40
N ILE A 492 20.88 10.39 -14.74
CA ILE A 492 21.36 9.47 -13.68
C ILE A 492 22.36 8.46 -14.26
N VAL A 493 22.02 7.81 -15.38
CA VAL A 493 22.91 6.84 -16.03
C VAL A 493 24.20 7.47 -16.54
N ARG A 494 24.19 8.75 -16.96
CA ARG A 494 25.41 9.46 -17.37
C ARG A 494 26.38 9.72 -16.22
N ARG A 495 25.88 9.90 -14.99
CA ARG A 495 26.72 10.07 -13.79
C ARG A 495 27.45 8.78 -13.44
N GLY A 496 26.77 7.64 -13.56
CA GLY A 496 27.39 6.32 -13.40
C GLY A 496 27.90 6.06 -11.97
N GLU A 497 27.24 6.62 -10.96
CA GLU A 497 27.58 6.42 -9.56
C GLU A 497 27.08 5.05 -9.09
N TYR A 498 27.99 4.09 -8.89
CA TYR A 498 27.63 2.69 -8.57
C TYR A 498 26.93 2.52 -7.21
N ASP A 499 27.26 3.37 -6.23
CA ASP A 499 26.64 3.37 -4.91
C ASP A 499 25.23 3.99 -4.90
N ASP A 500 24.81 4.63 -6.01
CA ASP A 500 23.49 5.25 -6.11
C ASP A 500 22.41 4.18 -6.38
N PRO A 501 21.47 3.93 -5.44
CA PRO A 501 20.40 2.96 -5.62
C PRO A 501 19.44 3.31 -6.77
N LEU A 502 19.53 4.51 -7.33
CA LEU A 502 18.76 4.95 -8.51
C LEU A 502 19.30 4.38 -9.82
N LEU A 503 20.59 4.01 -9.87
CA LEU A 503 21.27 3.64 -11.12
C LEU A 503 20.62 2.43 -11.79
N LEU A 504 20.47 1.32 -11.05
CA LEU A 504 19.89 0.07 -11.57
C LEU A 504 18.46 0.26 -12.12
N PRO A 505 17.49 0.83 -11.36
CA PRO A 505 16.16 1.09 -11.90
C PRO A 505 16.16 1.96 -13.17
N CYS A 506 17.09 2.90 -13.28
CA CYS A 506 17.20 3.77 -14.45
C CYS A 506 17.73 3.04 -15.68
N ILE A 507 18.76 2.19 -15.53
CA ILE A 507 19.28 1.34 -16.61
C ILE A 507 18.19 0.40 -17.13
N THR A 508 17.50 -0.31 -16.22
CA THR A 508 16.37 -1.19 -16.57
C THR A 508 15.30 -0.42 -17.33
N SER A 509 14.91 0.76 -16.84
CA SER A 509 13.88 1.59 -17.47
C SER A 509 14.26 1.99 -18.90
N LEU A 510 15.50 2.41 -19.15
CA LEU A 510 15.99 2.77 -20.48
C LEU A 510 15.98 1.55 -21.43
N GLY A 511 16.41 0.38 -20.94
CA GLY A 511 16.34 -0.86 -21.72
C GLY A 511 14.91 -1.26 -22.10
N CYS A 512 13.96 -1.18 -21.15
CA CYS A 512 12.55 -1.42 -21.40
C CYS A 512 11.94 -0.45 -22.42
N LEU A 513 12.47 0.77 -22.50
CA LEU A 513 12.08 1.82 -23.45
C LEU A 513 12.82 1.74 -24.79
N SER A 514 13.70 0.77 -25.02
CA SER A 514 14.49 0.59 -26.26
C SER A 514 13.67 0.78 -27.55
N ARG A 515 12.46 0.21 -27.61
CA ARG A 515 11.55 0.26 -28.76
C ARG A 515 10.69 1.53 -28.85
N THR A 516 10.91 2.50 -27.95
CA THR A 516 10.23 3.80 -27.98
C THR A 516 11.09 4.89 -28.58
N PHE A 517 12.41 4.77 -28.48
CA PHE A 517 13.33 5.80 -28.96
C PHE A 517 13.26 5.93 -30.48
N THR A 518 13.49 7.15 -30.94
CA THR A 518 13.58 7.46 -32.38
C THR A 518 15.00 7.24 -32.89
N ALA A 519 15.16 7.12 -34.22
CA ALA A 519 16.48 6.95 -34.84
C ALA A 519 17.47 8.07 -34.48
N SER A 520 16.96 9.27 -34.18
CA SER A 520 17.76 10.43 -33.74
C SER A 520 18.25 10.36 -32.28
N GLU A 521 17.77 9.40 -31.49
CA GLU A 521 18.03 9.31 -30.04
C GLU A 521 19.04 8.19 -29.71
N THR A 522 20.19 8.17 -30.40
CA THR A 522 21.31 7.26 -30.07
C THR A 522 22.08 7.67 -28.81
N ARG A 523 21.78 8.86 -28.25
CA ARG A 523 22.40 9.43 -27.03
C ARG A 523 22.28 8.56 -25.78
N VAL A 524 21.41 7.55 -25.80
CA VAL A 524 21.21 6.59 -24.70
C VAL A 524 22.28 5.50 -24.70
N ILE A 525 22.87 5.19 -25.87
CA ILE A 525 23.78 4.06 -26.04
C ILE A 525 25.13 4.31 -25.38
N GLY A 526 25.81 5.42 -25.67
CA GLY A 526 27.14 5.71 -25.12
C GLY A 526 27.21 5.64 -23.58
N PRO A 527 26.26 6.25 -22.84
CA PRO A 527 26.20 6.10 -21.39
C PRO A 527 26.06 4.65 -20.91
N LEU A 528 25.27 3.81 -21.60
CA LEU A 528 25.14 2.40 -21.25
C LEU A 528 26.40 1.59 -21.59
N VAL A 529 27.07 1.91 -22.69
CA VAL A 529 28.34 1.25 -23.10
C VAL A 529 29.46 1.56 -22.09
N ARG A 530 29.52 2.79 -21.57
CA ARG A 530 30.50 3.17 -20.53
C ARG A 530 30.34 2.36 -19.24
N LEU A 531 29.15 1.87 -18.92
CA LEU A 531 28.91 1.00 -17.77
C LEU A 531 29.41 -0.45 -17.97
N LEU A 532 29.90 -0.78 -19.17
CA LEU A 532 30.55 -2.07 -19.44
C LEU A 532 32.03 -2.08 -19.03
N ASP A 533 32.65 -0.92 -18.85
CA ASP A 533 34.09 -0.72 -18.54
C ASP A 533 34.44 -0.89 -17.05
N ASP A 534 33.76 -1.82 -16.35
CA ASP A 534 34.22 -2.52 -15.13
C ASP A 534 33.71 -2.09 -13.71
N ARG A 535 33.87 -3.07 -12.79
CA ARG A 535 33.81 -3.17 -11.29
C ARG A 535 32.58 -3.68 -10.55
N GLU A 536 31.36 -3.49 -11.02
CA GLU A 536 30.16 -4.00 -10.32
C GLU A 536 29.34 -4.94 -11.22
N PRO A 537 29.44 -6.28 -11.01
CA PRO A 537 28.69 -7.26 -11.79
C PRO A 537 27.19 -6.97 -11.96
N PRO A 538 26.43 -6.51 -10.94
CA PRO A 538 24.99 -6.27 -11.12
C PRO A 538 24.70 -5.12 -12.09
N VAL A 539 25.51 -4.06 -12.09
CA VAL A 539 25.32 -2.89 -12.96
C VAL A 539 25.71 -3.23 -14.40
N ALA A 540 26.86 -3.89 -14.59
CA ALA A 540 27.30 -4.34 -15.90
C ALA A 540 26.28 -5.30 -16.52
N LYS A 541 25.75 -6.26 -15.74
CA LYS A 541 24.70 -7.17 -16.20
C LYS A 541 23.47 -6.42 -16.72
N GLU A 542 22.95 -5.48 -15.94
CA GLU A 542 21.75 -4.73 -16.31
C GLU A 542 22.00 -3.84 -17.54
N ALA A 543 23.21 -3.28 -17.67
CA ALA A 543 23.61 -2.52 -18.85
C ALA A 543 23.66 -3.40 -20.11
N ILE A 544 24.24 -4.61 -20.03
CA ILE A 544 24.26 -5.58 -21.14
C ILE A 544 22.84 -5.98 -21.53
N VAL A 545 21.97 -6.27 -20.56
CA VAL A 545 20.56 -6.63 -20.82
C VAL A 545 19.83 -5.46 -21.47
N ALA A 546 20.04 -4.23 -21.00
CA ALA A 546 19.45 -3.03 -21.60
C ALA A 546 19.93 -2.85 -23.06
N LEU A 547 21.24 -2.92 -23.32
CA LEU A 547 21.82 -2.82 -24.66
C LEU A 547 21.35 -3.96 -25.59
N THR A 548 21.16 -5.17 -25.06
CA THR A 548 20.59 -6.30 -25.80
C THR A 548 19.18 -6.00 -26.30
N LYS A 549 18.36 -5.29 -25.51
CA LYS A 549 17.03 -4.84 -25.97
C LYS A 549 17.09 -3.80 -27.08
N PHE A 550 18.16 -2.99 -27.14
CA PHE A 550 18.40 -2.08 -28.25
C PHE A 550 18.87 -2.81 -29.51
N ALA A 551 19.68 -3.86 -29.35
CA ALA A 551 20.30 -4.62 -30.43
C ALA A 551 19.41 -5.75 -30.99
N CYS A 552 18.37 -6.18 -30.28
CA CYS A 552 17.57 -7.32 -30.70
C CYS A 552 16.70 -7.03 -31.93
N THR A 553 16.36 -8.09 -32.66
CA THR A 553 15.54 -8.02 -33.89
C THR A 553 14.13 -7.47 -33.69
N GLU A 554 13.60 -7.47 -32.45
CA GLU A 554 12.32 -6.85 -32.12
C GLU A 554 12.36 -5.32 -32.16
N ASN A 555 13.55 -4.72 -32.14
CA ASN A 555 13.72 -3.28 -32.28
C ASN A 555 13.94 -2.93 -33.76
N HIS A 556 13.12 -2.07 -34.35
CA HIS A 556 13.29 -1.67 -35.75
C HIS A 556 14.57 -0.87 -36.02
N LEU A 557 15.18 -0.31 -34.98
CA LEU A 557 16.42 0.48 -35.05
C LEU A 557 17.68 -0.32 -34.68
N HIS A 558 17.58 -1.65 -34.59
CA HIS A 558 18.65 -2.53 -34.12
C HIS A 558 19.99 -2.29 -34.84
N VAL A 559 19.99 -2.08 -36.17
CA VAL A 559 21.23 -1.81 -36.93
C VAL A 559 21.89 -0.49 -36.48
N ASN A 560 21.11 0.58 -36.35
CA ASN A 560 21.62 1.90 -35.93
C ASN A 560 22.15 1.85 -34.49
N HIS A 561 21.46 1.12 -33.61
CA HIS A 561 21.90 0.96 -32.23
C HIS A 561 23.13 0.06 -32.10
N CYS A 562 23.20 -1.07 -32.82
CA CYS A 562 24.39 -1.91 -32.87
C CYS A 562 25.61 -1.12 -33.36
N ARG A 563 25.43 -0.29 -34.40
CA ARG A 563 26.49 0.60 -34.88
C ARG A 563 26.93 1.58 -33.80
N ALA A 564 25.99 2.27 -33.15
CA ALA A 564 26.31 3.17 -32.05
C ALA A 564 26.99 2.45 -30.86
N ILE A 565 26.64 1.20 -30.56
CA ILE A 565 27.31 0.40 -29.51
C ILE A 565 28.78 0.17 -29.88
N VAL A 566 29.03 -0.14 -31.15
CA VAL A 566 30.37 -0.40 -31.68
C VAL A 566 31.20 0.89 -31.72
N ASP A 567 30.63 1.99 -32.20
CA ASP A 567 31.28 3.31 -32.28
C ASP A 567 31.74 3.80 -30.89
N GLU A 568 30.97 3.50 -29.84
CA GLU A 568 31.31 3.80 -28.43
C GLU A 568 32.31 2.80 -27.82
N GLY A 569 32.84 1.86 -28.62
CA GLY A 569 33.83 0.87 -28.19
C GLY A 569 33.26 -0.35 -27.47
N GLY A 570 31.94 -0.56 -27.49
CA GLY A 570 31.27 -1.65 -26.77
C GLY A 570 31.75 -3.04 -27.18
N ALA A 571 32.16 -3.25 -28.44
CA ALA A 571 32.67 -4.53 -28.91
C ALA A 571 33.90 -5.02 -28.11
N ARG A 572 34.82 -4.12 -27.75
CA ARG A 572 36.03 -4.46 -26.98
C ARG A 572 35.68 -4.87 -25.54
N HIS A 573 34.83 -4.09 -24.88
CA HIS A 573 34.37 -4.39 -23.52
C HIS A 573 33.63 -5.72 -23.46
N LEU A 574 32.75 -6.00 -24.42
CA LEU A 574 32.00 -7.26 -24.47
C LEU A 574 32.92 -8.46 -24.71
N VAL A 575 33.93 -8.34 -25.57
CA VAL A 575 34.93 -9.40 -25.77
C VAL A 575 35.67 -9.72 -24.46
N GLN A 576 36.08 -8.69 -23.71
CA GLN A 576 36.70 -8.88 -22.40
C GLN A 576 35.75 -9.57 -21.42
N LEU A 577 34.48 -9.15 -21.36
CA LEU A 577 33.46 -9.74 -20.50
C LEU A 577 33.12 -11.19 -20.87
N VAL A 578 33.20 -11.58 -22.15
CA VAL A 578 33.04 -12.98 -22.54
C VAL A 578 34.23 -13.84 -22.09
N TYR A 579 35.45 -13.31 -22.05
CA TYR A 579 36.59 -14.09 -21.56
C TYR A 579 36.72 -14.12 -20.04
N LEU A 580 36.40 -13.01 -19.36
CA LEU A 580 36.75 -12.77 -17.96
C LEU A 580 35.54 -12.54 -17.04
N GLY A 581 34.36 -12.28 -17.60
CA GLY A 581 33.17 -11.89 -16.85
C GLY A 581 32.34 -13.09 -16.41
N ASP A 582 32.87 -13.98 -15.56
CA ASP A 582 32.26 -15.22 -15.05
C ASP A 582 30.71 -15.30 -15.18
N GLU A 583 29.96 -14.50 -14.42
CA GLU A 583 28.48 -14.51 -14.41
C GLU A 583 27.81 -13.73 -15.56
N LEU A 584 28.58 -12.91 -16.26
CA LEU A 584 28.15 -12.02 -17.36
C LEU A 584 28.40 -12.62 -18.74
N GLN A 585 29.18 -13.71 -18.82
CA GLN A 585 29.69 -14.30 -20.05
C GLN A 585 28.58 -14.61 -21.06
N ILE A 586 27.48 -15.22 -20.62
CA ILE A 586 26.36 -15.58 -21.49
C ILE A 586 25.65 -14.33 -22.02
N GLU A 587 25.35 -13.35 -21.16
CA GLU A 587 24.65 -12.13 -21.59
C GLU A 587 25.53 -11.29 -22.53
N ALA A 588 26.83 -11.18 -22.26
CA ALA A 588 27.78 -10.48 -23.13
C ALA A 588 27.89 -11.17 -24.50
N LEU A 589 27.91 -12.50 -24.52
CA LEU A 589 27.95 -13.28 -25.76
C LEU A 589 26.69 -13.08 -26.60
N ILE A 590 25.51 -13.02 -25.99
CA ILE A 590 24.24 -12.78 -26.70
C ILE A 590 24.28 -11.40 -27.39
N LEU A 591 24.74 -10.37 -26.69
CA LEU A 591 24.87 -9.04 -27.28
C LEU A 591 25.89 -9.01 -28.43
N LEU A 592 27.04 -9.68 -28.28
CA LEU A 592 28.02 -9.84 -29.37
C LEU A 592 27.43 -10.56 -30.59
N CYS A 593 26.58 -11.58 -30.38
CA CYS A 593 25.91 -12.25 -31.49
C CYS A 593 25.00 -11.30 -32.26
N TYR A 594 24.22 -10.45 -31.57
CA TYR A 594 23.40 -9.43 -32.25
C TYR A 594 24.24 -8.39 -32.99
N ILE A 595 25.36 -7.93 -32.41
CA ILE A 595 26.28 -6.99 -33.09
C ILE A 595 26.84 -7.63 -34.36
N ALA A 596 27.32 -8.87 -34.29
CA ALA A 596 27.86 -9.59 -35.44
C ALA A 596 26.80 -9.89 -36.53
N LEU A 597 25.54 -10.11 -36.13
CA LEU A 597 24.43 -10.30 -37.07
C LEU A 597 24.06 -9.02 -37.82
N HIS A 598 24.14 -7.87 -37.16
CA HIS A 598 23.58 -6.62 -37.66
C HIS A 598 24.62 -5.66 -38.25
N VAL A 599 25.88 -5.72 -37.81
CA VAL A 599 26.97 -4.87 -38.28
C VAL A 599 28.25 -5.70 -38.53
N PRO A 600 28.20 -6.74 -39.39
CA PRO A 600 29.37 -7.56 -39.70
C PRO A 600 30.47 -6.80 -40.46
N GLU A 601 30.14 -5.69 -41.11
CA GLU A 601 31.05 -4.88 -41.93
C GLU A 601 31.91 -3.88 -41.16
N SER A 602 31.70 -3.71 -39.85
CA SER A 602 32.46 -2.73 -39.06
C SER A 602 33.91 -3.18 -38.85
N GLU A 603 34.85 -2.27 -39.10
CA GLU A 603 36.27 -2.47 -38.85
C GLU A 603 36.55 -2.66 -37.37
N GLU A 604 35.84 -1.93 -36.51
CA GLU A 604 35.97 -2.01 -35.05
C GLU A 604 35.56 -3.39 -34.52
N VAL A 605 34.54 -4.03 -35.11
CA VAL A 605 34.15 -5.42 -34.79
C VAL A 605 35.25 -6.40 -35.16
N ALA A 606 35.92 -6.19 -36.31
CA ALA A 606 37.05 -7.00 -36.72
C ALA A 606 38.27 -6.78 -35.81
N GLN A 607 38.63 -5.53 -35.52
CA GLN A 607 39.74 -5.15 -34.65
C GLN A 607 39.56 -5.64 -33.21
N ALA A 608 38.33 -5.65 -32.70
CA ALA A 608 38.02 -6.19 -31.37
C ALA A 608 38.13 -7.73 -31.30
N GLY A 609 38.31 -8.43 -32.43
CA GLY A 609 38.47 -9.88 -32.45
C GLY A 609 37.17 -10.67 -32.23
N VAL A 610 36.02 -10.09 -32.54
CA VAL A 610 34.70 -10.70 -32.26
C VAL A 610 34.56 -12.08 -32.90
N LEU A 611 35.05 -12.29 -34.14
CA LEU A 611 34.99 -13.60 -34.80
C LEU A 611 35.73 -14.69 -34.02
N ALA A 612 36.91 -14.36 -33.48
CA ALA A 612 37.69 -15.31 -32.67
C ALA A 612 36.94 -15.70 -31.40
N VAL A 613 36.26 -14.74 -30.76
CA VAL A 613 35.43 -14.99 -29.57
C VAL A 613 34.24 -15.90 -29.90
N LEU A 614 33.51 -15.63 -30.99
CA LEU A 614 32.37 -16.46 -31.40
C LEU A 614 32.81 -17.90 -31.74
N LEU A 615 33.95 -18.05 -32.41
CA LEU A 615 34.54 -19.37 -32.70
C LEU A 615 34.94 -20.11 -31.42
N TRP A 616 35.57 -19.41 -30.48
CA TRP A 616 35.91 -19.98 -29.17
C TRP A 616 34.66 -20.40 -28.40
N ALA A 617 33.65 -19.52 -28.31
CA ALA A 617 32.40 -19.77 -27.60
C ALA A 617 31.64 -20.98 -28.17
N SER A 618 31.68 -21.18 -29.49
CA SER A 618 31.05 -22.34 -30.14
C SER A 618 31.63 -23.70 -29.73
N LYS A 619 32.84 -23.70 -29.16
CA LYS A 619 33.52 -24.90 -28.66
C LYS A 619 33.30 -25.10 -27.16
N GLN A 620 32.70 -24.13 -26.46
CA GLN A 620 32.45 -24.22 -25.02
C GLN A 620 31.07 -24.84 -24.75
N PRO A 621 30.98 -26.05 -24.19
CA PRO A 621 29.71 -26.75 -24.00
C PRO A 621 28.77 -26.00 -23.03
N GLN A 622 29.33 -25.28 -22.06
CA GLN A 622 28.58 -24.52 -21.06
C GLN A 622 27.82 -23.34 -21.68
N LEU A 623 28.39 -22.71 -22.71
CA LEU A 623 27.79 -21.55 -23.39
C LEU A 623 26.74 -21.95 -24.41
N VAL A 624 26.99 -23.05 -25.13
CA VAL A 624 26.09 -23.54 -26.18
C VAL A 624 24.83 -24.21 -25.59
N GLN A 625 24.81 -24.54 -24.30
CA GLN A 625 23.61 -25.01 -23.62
C GLN A 625 22.55 -23.92 -23.38
N ASP A 626 22.91 -22.63 -23.43
CA ASP A 626 21.90 -21.55 -23.36
C ASP A 626 21.15 -21.48 -24.70
N LEU A 627 19.84 -21.68 -24.66
CA LEU A 627 18.95 -21.71 -25.84
C LEU A 627 19.01 -20.42 -26.68
N ARG A 628 19.31 -19.27 -26.07
CA ARG A 628 19.45 -18.00 -26.80
C ARG A 628 20.75 -17.96 -27.59
N VAL A 629 21.83 -18.47 -26.99
CA VAL A 629 23.14 -18.58 -27.63
C VAL A 629 23.09 -19.62 -28.75
N GLU A 630 22.52 -20.79 -28.49
CA GLU A 630 22.35 -21.87 -29.49
C GLU A 630 21.66 -21.35 -30.77
N ARG A 631 20.63 -20.51 -30.60
CA ARG A 631 19.88 -19.94 -31.71
C ARG A 631 20.64 -18.86 -32.48
N LEU A 632 21.43 -18.02 -31.81
CA LEU A 632 22.04 -16.81 -32.42
C LEU A 632 23.46 -17.05 -32.93
N LEU A 633 24.24 -17.87 -32.22
CA LEU A 633 25.67 -18.04 -32.45
C LEU A 633 26.03 -18.60 -33.85
N PRO A 634 25.32 -19.62 -34.40
CA PRO A 634 25.64 -20.14 -35.73
C PRO A 634 25.50 -19.10 -36.83
N ASP A 635 24.40 -18.33 -36.81
CA ASP A 635 24.10 -17.31 -37.81
C ASP A 635 25.05 -16.11 -37.68
N ALA A 636 25.33 -15.68 -36.44
CA ALA A 636 26.27 -14.60 -36.15
C ALA A 636 27.68 -14.92 -36.68
N LYS A 637 28.15 -16.15 -36.43
CA LYS A 637 29.43 -16.65 -36.92
C LYS A 637 29.47 -16.70 -38.44
N ALA A 638 28.48 -17.34 -39.07
CA ALA A 638 28.44 -17.50 -40.52
C ALA A 638 28.44 -16.14 -41.23
N ARG A 639 27.69 -15.16 -40.69
CA ARG A 639 27.63 -13.82 -41.25
C ARG A 639 28.95 -13.08 -41.14
N LEU A 640 29.61 -13.12 -39.98
CA LEU A 640 30.88 -12.41 -39.78
C LEU A 640 32.04 -13.04 -40.59
N ASP A 641 32.08 -14.37 -40.69
CA ASP A 641 33.08 -15.11 -41.47
C ASP A 641 33.02 -14.78 -42.98
N LEU A 642 31.80 -14.63 -43.53
CA LEU A 642 31.59 -14.21 -44.93
C LEU A 642 32.14 -12.80 -45.23
N PHE A 643 32.13 -11.88 -44.27
CA PHE A 643 32.62 -10.52 -44.48
C PHE A 643 34.14 -10.42 -44.25
N GLN A 644 34.68 -11.11 -43.25
CA GLN A 644 36.12 -11.07 -42.96
C GLN A 644 36.95 -11.87 -43.98
N SER A 645 36.39 -12.93 -44.55
CA SER A 645 36.99 -13.64 -45.70
C SER A 645 37.05 -12.80 -46.98
N ARG A 646 36.09 -11.87 -47.18
CA ARG A 646 36.08 -10.93 -48.31
C ARG A 646 37.04 -9.75 -48.11
N GLY A 647 37.20 -9.27 -46.88
CA GLY A 647 38.12 -8.18 -46.54
C GLY A 647 39.61 -8.57 -46.61
N SER A 648 39.92 -9.87 -46.55
CA SER A 648 41.31 -10.39 -46.66
C SER A 648 41.79 -10.58 -48.12
N ILE A 649 40.98 -10.20 -49.11
CA ILE A 649 41.26 -10.37 -50.56
C ILE A 649 41.62 -9.04 -51.25
N ILE A 650 41.76 -7.94 -50.50
CA ILE A 650 42.26 -6.63 -50.96
C ILE A 650 43.54 -6.32 -50.19
#